data_AF-N9R123-F1
#
_entry.id   AF-N9R123-F1
#
_cell.length_a   1.000
_cell.length_b   1.000
_cell.length_c   1.000
_cell.angle_alpha   90.00
_cell.angle_beta   90.00
_cell.angle_gamma   90.00
#
_symmetry.space_group_name_H-M   'P 1'
#
loop_
_entity.id
_entity.type
_entity.pdbx_description
1 polymer ?
#
loop_
_entity_poly.entity_id
_entity_poly.type
_entity_poly.pdbx_seq_one_letter_code
_entity_poly.pdbx_strand_id
1 'polypeptide(L)'
;VNPDGTVSAPNYTVNGNNVNNVGDAITALDKGWNLQSNGANAAAVKAGDSVDIGTADGEENLQVAKDGNNIKYSLNRDLKVDSVTTGDTVINNDGMTITGGPSVTKSGIDAAGNKISNVADGTVAAGSTEAVNGGQLHGVADSVKNSIGGETVLNPDGSVTTSNVGNTGKNNIHDAIDSIRGAAVAAKTTVTQGENMLVTETKNADGSTNYEVATAKDVKFDSVTATDDEGNETVLTAKGTQVKDGEGNEAEYGAKGITLKDQDGNSTVVNSGGLGFVDAIGNNVGPSITAKGINAGNTVIGGIAAGRVAADSQDAINGSQLKGVSDSVAGAIGGNTTVNPDGTISTSNIGGTGKDNINDAIGAVGDAATKAKSTVSEGKNIVVKESKNADGSTDYEVSTSPDLDVDSITAGGTKVDSDGVHIDGGPSMTKDGIDAGDKKVTGVADGEVAKDSKDAVNGGQLKGVSDSVADAIGGNTTVNPDGTINTSNIGGTGHDNINDAIASVKKDAQSAKSSVSNKDGNIVVNESKNADGSTDYEVGLADKIKVKEVDADQVNAGQVNVVGDKGTTTITGGGISITGPKGEAGPSMTTEGINAGGKKVTGVADGSITKDSKDAINGGQLHQSYQDIGAALGGGAGYDPEKGWKGPSYNVAGGTQNNVGDALNAIDNRVTNLGDQLQQAFYDTNKRMDKLEDKMSAGIAATAALENAPFVPGKLTMAVGAAYYNDQSAVGVTFRRTADNGRWSLTTGAAMGSQGNSPLVRVGVSTVID
;
A
#
# COMPACT_ATOMS: atom_id res chain seq x y z
N VAL A 1 -107.95 118.24 21.93
CA VAL A 1 -108.60 119.16 22.89
C VAL A 1 -109.94 118.56 23.25
N ASN A 2 -110.29 118.56 24.53
CA ASN A 2 -111.51 118.00 25.08
C ASN A 2 -112.63 119.05 25.11
N PRO A 3 -113.91 118.68 25.29
CA PRO A 3 -115.03 119.63 25.28
C PRO A 3 -115.02 120.69 26.40
N ASP A 4 -114.21 120.49 27.45
CA ASP A 4 -113.99 121.43 28.57
C ASP A 4 -112.86 122.44 28.32
N GLY A 5 -112.22 122.40 27.14
CA GLY A 5 -111.08 123.23 26.79
C GLY A 5 -109.72 122.68 27.24
N THR A 6 -109.67 121.56 27.99
CA THR A 6 -108.41 120.91 28.35
C THR A 6 -107.78 120.22 27.13
N VAL A 7 -106.45 120.13 27.08
CA VAL A 7 -105.76 119.40 26.01
C VAL A 7 -105.39 118.01 26.53
N SER A 8 -106.12 116.97 26.11
CA SER A 8 -105.65 115.59 26.27
C SER A 8 -104.24 115.46 25.71
N ALA A 9 -103.31 115.11 26.60
CA ALA A 9 -101.89 115.08 26.33
C ALA A 9 -101.54 113.94 25.34
N PRO A 10 -100.70 114.18 24.31
CA PRO A 10 -100.45 113.20 23.24
C PRO A 10 -99.72 111.96 23.76
N ASN A 11 -100.34 110.79 23.64
CA ASN A 11 -99.78 109.53 24.11
C ASN A 11 -98.79 108.95 23.08
N TYR A 12 -97.53 108.83 23.47
CA TYR A 12 -96.47 108.14 22.74
C TYR A 12 -96.09 106.86 23.47
N THR A 13 -95.93 105.74 22.76
CA THR A 13 -95.32 104.53 23.31
C THR A 13 -93.86 104.46 22.86
N VAL A 14 -92.92 104.64 23.79
CA VAL A 14 -91.47 104.63 23.52
C VAL A 14 -90.81 103.63 24.47
N ASN A 15 -89.99 102.73 23.92
CA ASN A 15 -89.31 101.67 24.69
C ASN A 15 -90.27 100.92 25.64
N GLY A 16 -91.45 100.54 25.12
CA GLY A 16 -92.52 99.83 25.85
C GLY A 16 -93.33 100.67 26.85
N ASN A 17 -92.96 101.92 27.10
CA ASN A 17 -93.60 102.78 28.10
C ASN A 17 -94.49 103.85 27.43
N ASN A 18 -95.67 104.10 28.00
CA ASN A 18 -96.55 105.19 27.56
C ASN A 18 -96.17 106.49 28.27
N VAL A 19 -95.91 107.54 27.49
CA VAL A 19 -95.57 108.89 27.96
C VAL A 19 -96.42 109.92 27.21
N ASN A 20 -96.79 111.00 27.88
CA ASN A 20 -97.87 111.90 27.43
C ASN A 20 -97.39 113.25 26.87
N ASN A 21 -96.09 113.46 26.73
CA ASN A 21 -95.52 114.67 26.14
C ASN A 21 -94.20 114.39 25.40
N VAL A 22 -93.79 115.33 24.54
CA VAL A 22 -92.64 115.18 23.64
C VAL A 22 -91.30 115.15 24.39
N GLY A 23 -91.17 115.89 25.51
CA GLY A 23 -89.94 115.94 26.31
C GLY A 23 -89.65 114.59 26.98
N ASP A 24 -90.68 113.99 27.58
CA ASP A 24 -90.57 112.65 28.17
C ASP A 24 -90.40 111.56 27.11
N ALA A 25 -90.99 111.72 25.92
CA ALA A 25 -90.77 110.80 24.79
C ALA A 25 -89.31 110.81 24.30
N ILE A 26 -88.71 111.99 24.16
CA ILE A 26 -87.28 112.13 23.83
C ILE A 26 -86.41 111.59 24.96
N THR A 27 -86.74 111.86 26.23
CA THR A 27 -86.00 111.37 27.40
C THR A 27 -86.12 109.85 27.57
N ALA A 28 -87.25 109.24 27.18
CA ALA A 28 -87.42 107.78 27.16
C ALA A 28 -86.64 107.11 26.03
N LEU A 29 -86.44 107.81 24.90
CA LEU A 29 -85.63 107.37 23.76
C LEU A 29 -84.11 107.48 24.06
N ASP A 30 -83.69 108.57 24.71
CA ASP A 30 -82.29 108.84 25.09
C ASP A 30 -81.73 107.85 26.14
N LYS A 31 -82.58 107.04 26.78
CA LYS A 31 -82.15 105.92 27.62
C LYS A 31 -81.50 104.78 26.83
N GLY A 32 -81.72 104.71 25.52
CA GLY A 32 -81.10 103.71 24.65
C GLY A 32 -81.47 102.26 24.99
N TRP A 33 -80.57 101.34 24.64
CA TRP A 33 -80.61 99.93 25.01
C TRP A 33 -79.21 99.45 25.43
N ASN A 34 -79.11 98.49 26.35
CA ASN A 34 -77.80 98.03 26.85
C ASN A 34 -77.22 96.89 26.00
N LEU A 35 -75.94 97.00 25.67
CA LEU A 35 -75.14 95.91 25.10
C LEU A 35 -74.15 95.36 26.15
N GLN A 36 -73.90 94.05 26.13
CA GLN A 36 -72.91 93.34 26.96
C GLN A 36 -72.26 92.24 26.13
N SER A 37 -71.02 91.85 26.47
CA SER A 37 -70.34 90.68 25.91
C SER A 37 -69.87 89.77 27.03
N ASN A 38 -70.16 88.46 26.94
CA ASN A 38 -69.87 87.44 27.96
C ASN A 38 -70.26 87.85 29.40
N GLY A 39 -71.35 88.63 29.54
CA GLY A 39 -71.84 89.16 30.82
C GLY A 39 -71.14 90.44 31.33
N ALA A 40 -70.06 90.89 30.69
CA ALA A 40 -69.28 92.05 31.09
C ALA A 40 -69.64 93.34 30.31
N ASN A 41 -69.08 94.46 30.77
CA ASN A 41 -68.99 95.76 30.09
C ASN A 41 -70.33 96.32 29.56
N ALA A 42 -71.34 96.43 30.44
CA ALA A 42 -72.64 97.00 30.10
C ALA A 42 -72.56 98.50 29.78
N ALA A 43 -72.93 98.89 28.56
CA ALA A 43 -73.08 100.29 28.14
C ALA A 43 -74.39 100.52 27.38
N ALA A 44 -74.99 101.71 27.53
CA ALA A 44 -76.23 102.09 26.88
C ALA A 44 -75.97 102.72 25.50
N VAL A 45 -76.48 102.07 24.45
CA VAL A 45 -76.42 102.50 23.06
C VAL A 45 -77.62 103.39 22.75
N LYS A 46 -77.37 104.65 22.40
CA LYS A 46 -78.37 105.70 22.16
C LYS A 46 -78.75 105.85 20.69
N ALA A 47 -79.80 106.63 20.43
CA ALA A 47 -80.26 106.95 19.08
C ALA A 47 -79.26 107.85 18.35
N GLY A 48 -78.39 107.24 17.52
CA GLY A 48 -77.32 107.91 16.77
C GLY A 48 -75.93 107.31 17.03
N ASP A 49 -75.78 106.49 18.06
CA ASP A 49 -74.53 105.78 18.35
C ASP A 49 -74.27 104.67 17.31
N SER A 50 -72.99 104.38 17.07
CA SER A 50 -72.57 103.26 16.23
C SER A 50 -72.01 102.14 17.11
N VAL A 51 -72.53 100.93 16.93
CA VAL A 51 -71.98 99.70 17.53
C VAL A 51 -71.15 99.01 16.47
N ASP A 52 -69.86 98.81 16.74
CA ASP A 52 -69.02 97.94 15.91
C ASP A 52 -69.11 96.49 16.39
N ILE A 53 -69.10 95.55 15.44
CA ILE A 53 -69.30 94.12 15.65
C ILE A 53 -68.35 93.37 14.71
N GLY A 54 -67.17 93.02 15.23
CA GLY A 54 -66.09 92.38 14.50
C GLY A 54 -65.39 91.27 15.31
N THR A 55 -64.11 91.06 15.03
CA THR A 55 -63.21 90.11 15.73
C THR A 55 -62.21 90.85 16.62
N ALA A 56 -61.37 90.10 17.36
CA ALA A 56 -60.24 90.68 18.09
C ALA A 56 -59.07 91.01 17.14
N ASP A 57 -58.23 91.97 17.53
CA ASP A 57 -57.02 92.33 16.76
C ASP A 57 -56.10 91.11 16.58
N GLY A 58 -55.82 90.76 15.33
CA GLY A 58 -54.99 89.60 14.97
C GLY A 58 -55.73 88.26 14.88
N GLU A 59 -57.03 88.20 15.14
CA GLU A 59 -57.83 86.98 14.92
C GLU A 59 -58.10 86.75 13.42
N GLU A 60 -57.68 85.59 12.90
CA GLU A 60 -57.83 85.18 11.49
C GLU A 60 -58.84 84.03 11.28
N ASN A 61 -59.23 83.33 12.35
CA ASN A 61 -60.10 82.15 12.28
C ASN A 61 -61.58 82.53 12.15
N LEU A 62 -61.97 83.70 12.64
CA LEU A 62 -63.33 84.22 12.57
C LEU A 62 -63.43 85.29 11.48
N GLN A 63 -64.51 85.23 10.71
CA GLN A 63 -64.85 86.22 9.69
C GLN A 63 -66.24 86.79 9.99
N VAL A 64 -66.37 88.12 9.90
CA VAL A 64 -67.62 88.84 10.15
C VAL A 64 -67.97 89.69 8.94
N ALA A 65 -69.18 89.51 8.42
CA ALA A 65 -69.68 90.25 7.27
C ALA A 65 -71.10 90.79 7.52
N LYS A 66 -71.34 92.07 7.19
CA LYS A 66 -72.65 92.71 7.30
C LYS A 66 -73.39 92.64 5.96
N ASP A 67 -74.59 92.07 5.97
CA ASP A 67 -75.46 91.93 4.79
C ASP A 67 -76.88 92.43 5.11
N GLY A 68 -77.22 93.61 4.59
CA GLY A 68 -78.42 94.34 4.99
C GLY A 68 -78.42 94.63 6.50
N ASN A 69 -79.39 94.06 7.21
CA ASN A 69 -79.50 94.13 8.67
C ASN A 69 -78.94 92.90 9.39
N ASN A 70 -78.38 91.92 8.68
CA ASN A 70 -77.80 90.72 9.27
C ASN A 70 -76.29 90.89 9.48
N ILE A 71 -75.80 90.44 10.64
CA ILE A 71 -74.37 90.16 10.85
C ILE A 71 -74.18 88.66 10.65
N LYS A 72 -73.30 88.29 9.71
CA LYS A 72 -72.92 86.90 9.43
C LYS A 72 -71.56 86.64 10.04
N TYR A 73 -71.52 85.75 11.03
CA TYR A 73 -70.30 85.11 11.49
C TYR A 73 -70.06 83.84 10.68
N SER A 74 -68.81 83.60 10.28
CA SER A 74 -68.37 82.33 9.73
C SER A 74 -66.94 82.04 10.17
N LEU A 75 -66.60 80.76 10.34
CA LEU A 75 -65.21 80.34 10.39
C LEU A 75 -64.54 80.60 9.03
N ASN A 76 -63.26 80.94 9.07
CA ASN A 76 -62.37 80.88 7.92
C ASN A 76 -62.28 79.41 7.43
N ARG A 77 -61.89 79.21 6.16
CA ARG A 77 -61.78 77.87 5.57
C ARG A 77 -60.45 77.20 5.90
N ASP A 78 -59.41 78.02 6.03
CA ASP A 78 -58.13 77.64 6.62
C ASP A 78 -58.13 78.13 8.07
N LEU A 79 -57.90 77.23 9.03
CA LEU A 79 -57.88 77.54 10.46
C LEU A 79 -56.46 77.41 11.03
N LYS A 80 -56.04 78.40 11.79
CA LYS A 80 -54.78 78.46 12.54
C LYS A 80 -55.07 78.16 14.01
N VAL A 81 -54.79 76.93 14.41
CA VAL A 81 -55.02 76.37 15.76
C VAL A 81 -53.87 75.43 16.11
N ASP A 82 -53.32 75.53 17.33
CA ASP A 82 -52.15 74.75 17.77
C ASP A 82 -52.44 73.25 17.91
N SER A 83 -53.71 72.93 18.19
CA SER A 83 -54.28 71.60 18.04
C SER A 83 -55.78 71.73 17.82
N VAL A 84 -56.36 70.62 17.37
CA VAL A 84 -57.66 70.19 17.88
C VAL A 84 -57.56 68.67 18.12
N THR A 85 -58.29 68.13 19.09
CA THR A 85 -58.38 66.68 19.36
C THR A 85 -59.83 66.26 19.17
N THR A 86 -60.15 64.97 19.21
CA THR A 86 -61.38 64.43 18.60
C THR A 86 -61.82 63.15 19.28
N GLY A 87 -62.51 63.26 20.42
CA GLY A 87 -62.56 62.17 21.39
C GLY A 87 -61.13 61.67 21.65
N ASP A 88 -60.88 60.39 21.40
CA ASP A 88 -59.55 59.78 21.56
C ASP A 88 -58.46 60.37 20.62
N THR A 89 -58.79 61.07 19.53
CA THR A 89 -57.82 61.36 18.44
C THR A 89 -57.38 62.82 18.32
N VAL A 90 -56.10 63.08 18.62
CA VAL A 90 -55.40 64.36 18.51
C VAL A 90 -54.97 64.65 17.07
N ILE A 91 -55.07 65.91 16.59
CA ILE A 91 -54.07 66.49 15.68
C ILE A 91 -53.56 67.81 16.25
N ASN A 92 -52.25 67.88 16.46
CA ASN A 92 -51.55 69.04 16.99
C ASN A 92 -50.34 69.38 16.12
N ASN A 93 -49.50 70.30 16.60
CA ASN A 93 -48.27 70.68 15.91
C ASN A 93 -47.32 69.51 15.60
N ASP A 94 -47.34 68.40 16.36
CA ASP A 94 -46.47 67.23 16.21
C ASP A 94 -47.07 66.10 15.34
N GLY A 95 -48.34 66.22 14.95
CA GLY A 95 -49.03 65.31 14.03
C GLY A 95 -50.33 64.78 14.63
N MET A 96 -50.73 63.56 14.23
CA MET A 96 -51.97 62.90 14.62
C MET A 96 -51.73 61.71 15.54
N THR A 97 -52.52 61.55 16.61
CA THR A 97 -52.43 60.41 17.55
C THR A 97 -53.81 59.93 17.97
N ILE A 98 -54.09 58.61 17.90
CA ILE A 98 -55.28 58.00 18.51
C ILE A 98 -54.90 57.49 19.91
N THR A 99 -55.63 57.90 20.95
CA THR A 99 -55.36 57.48 22.33
C THR A 99 -55.61 55.98 22.50
N GLY A 100 -54.55 55.23 22.79
CA GLY A 100 -54.62 53.76 22.85
C GLY A 100 -54.67 53.07 21.49
N GLY A 101 -54.48 53.81 20.40
CA GLY A 101 -54.44 53.32 19.03
C GLY A 101 -53.25 53.89 18.24
N PRO A 102 -53.23 53.68 16.91
CA PRO A 102 -52.15 54.13 16.03
C PRO A 102 -51.91 55.67 16.01
N SER A 103 -50.72 56.09 15.54
CA SER A 103 -50.35 57.51 15.38
C SER A 103 -49.50 57.77 14.12
N VAL A 104 -49.53 59.01 13.62
CA VAL A 104 -48.71 59.55 12.51
C VAL A 104 -48.17 60.90 12.97
N THR A 105 -46.93 60.92 13.45
CA THR A 105 -46.28 62.11 14.02
C THR A 105 -45.04 62.52 13.22
N LYS A 106 -44.43 63.64 13.57
CA LYS A 106 -43.07 64.03 13.11
C LYS A 106 -42.02 62.94 13.33
N SER A 107 -42.22 62.06 14.31
CA SER A 107 -41.32 60.95 14.64
C SER A 107 -41.52 59.71 13.76
N GLY A 108 -42.59 59.66 12.95
CA GLY A 108 -42.96 58.51 12.14
C GLY A 108 -44.37 57.99 12.43
N ILE A 109 -44.62 56.75 12.03
CA ILE A 109 -45.90 56.06 12.15
C ILE A 109 -45.79 54.96 13.21
N ASP A 110 -46.72 54.94 14.17
CA ASP A 110 -46.88 53.85 15.14
C ASP A 110 -48.22 53.13 14.89
N ALA A 111 -48.20 51.80 14.79
CA ALA A 111 -49.41 50.99 14.64
C ALA A 111 -50.04 50.57 15.99
N ALA A 112 -49.45 50.95 17.13
CA ALA A 112 -49.85 50.56 18.48
C ALA A 112 -49.98 49.04 18.68
N GLY A 113 -49.15 48.26 17.98
CA GLY A 113 -49.19 46.79 17.98
C GLY A 113 -50.27 46.16 17.10
N ASN A 114 -51.09 46.96 16.41
CA ASN A 114 -52.04 46.48 15.40
C ASN A 114 -51.34 46.12 14.09
N LYS A 115 -52.07 45.52 13.16
CA LYS A 115 -51.57 45.21 11.81
C LYS A 115 -51.77 46.40 10.88
N ILE A 116 -50.83 46.57 9.95
CA ILE A 116 -51.01 47.41 8.77
C ILE A 116 -51.55 46.52 7.64
N SER A 117 -52.69 46.87 7.05
CA SER A 117 -53.37 46.10 6.00
C SER A 117 -53.37 46.78 4.64
N ASN A 118 -53.65 45.99 3.59
CA ASN A 118 -53.77 46.42 2.19
C ASN A 118 -52.51 47.14 1.64
N VAL A 119 -51.34 46.68 2.11
CA VAL A 119 -50.02 47.16 1.68
C VAL A 119 -49.64 46.45 0.37
N ALA A 120 -49.60 47.20 -0.73
CA ALA A 120 -49.12 46.70 -2.02
C ALA A 120 -47.60 46.41 -1.99
N ASP A 121 -47.14 45.47 -2.83
CA ASP A 121 -45.75 45.01 -2.87
C ASP A 121 -44.74 46.17 -2.98
N GLY A 122 -43.80 46.21 -2.03
CA GLY A 122 -42.67 47.15 -2.01
C GLY A 122 -41.50 46.67 -2.88
N THR A 123 -40.64 47.59 -3.30
CA THR A 123 -39.48 47.28 -4.15
C THR A 123 -38.36 46.70 -3.30
N VAL A 124 -37.94 45.45 -3.54
CA VAL A 124 -36.92 44.77 -2.72
C VAL A 124 -35.53 45.04 -3.29
N ALA A 125 -35.02 46.25 -3.03
CA ALA A 125 -33.76 46.76 -3.57
C ALA A 125 -32.94 47.50 -2.50
N ALA A 126 -31.62 47.56 -2.70
CA ALA A 126 -30.72 48.25 -1.78
C ALA A 126 -31.07 49.74 -1.70
N GLY A 127 -31.25 50.26 -0.47
CA GLY A 127 -31.71 51.63 -0.22
C GLY A 127 -33.21 51.88 -0.46
N SER A 128 -34.01 50.83 -0.66
CA SER A 128 -35.47 50.97 -0.76
C SER A 128 -36.12 51.20 0.61
N THR A 129 -36.86 52.30 0.72
CA THR A 129 -37.65 52.69 1.90
C THR A 129 -39.15 52.41 1.72
N GLU A 130 -39.51 51.52 0.80
CA GLU A 130 -40.88 51.03 0.65
C GLU A 130 -41.13 49.89 1.65
N ALA A 131 -42.30 49.86 2.29
CA ALA A 131 -42.70 48.75 3.17
C ALA A 131 -42.85 47.44 2.39
N VAL A 132 -42.50 46.31 3.00
CA VAL A 132 -42.76 44.97 2.43
C VAL A 132 -43.94 44.30 3.12
N ASN A 133 -44.72 43.51 2.36
CA ASN A 133 -45.85 42.76 2.89
C ASN A 133 -45.51 41.26 3.14
N GLY A 134 -46.43 40.55 3.79
CA GLY A 134 -46.26 39.13 4.11
C GLY A 134 -46.16 38.19 2.90
N GLY A 135 -46.71 38.57 1.74
CA GLY A 135 -46.57 37.80 0.49
C GLY A 135 -45.14 37.81 -0.03
N GLN A 136 -44.47 38.95 0.05
CA GLN A 136 -43.05 39.09 -0.33
C GLN A 136 -42.15 38.29 0.61
N LEU A 137 -42.35 38.42 1.92
CA LEU A 137 -41.61 37.64 2.92
C LEU A 137 -41.83 36.12 2.74
N HIS A 138 -43.06 35.70 2.41
CA HIS A 138 -43.37 34.31 2.06
C HIS A 138 -42.66 33.85 0.78
N GLY A 139 -42.56 34.71 -0.24
CA GLY A 139 -41.79 34.45 -1.46
C GLY A 139 -40.30 34.24 -1.19
N VAL A 140 -39.69 35.04 -0.31
CA VAL A 140 -38.32 34.80 0.18
C VAL A 140 -38.24 33.45 0.91
N ALA A 141 -39.15 33.19 1.86
CA ALA A 141 -39.12 31.96 2.66
C ALA A 141 -39.31 30.68 1.82
N ASP A 142 -40.16 30.71 0.78
CA ASP A 142 -40.30 29.57 -0.15
C ASP A 142 -39.07 29.42 -1.05
N SER A 143 -38.47 30.54 -1.48
CA SER A 143 -37.18 30.52 -2.18
C SER A 143 -36.10 29.86 -1.33
N VAL A 144 -36.02 30.16 -0.03
CA VAL A 144 -35.08 29.53 0.91
C VAL A 144 -35.38 28.04 1.08
N LYS A 145 -36.65 27.65 1.25
CA LYS A 145 -37.06 26.24 1.26
C LYS A 145 -36.59 25.49 0.01
N ASN A 146 -36.81 26.07 -1.18
CA ASN A 146 -36.45 25.45 -2.46
C ASN A 146 -34.93 25.44 -2.67
N SER A 147 -34.22 26.46 -2.20
CA SER A 147 -32.75 26.55 -2.16
C SER A 147 -32.13 25.43 -1.32
N ILE A 148 -32.74 25.11 -0.17
CA ILE A 148 -32.26 24.03 0.70
C ILE A 148 -32.64 22.65 0.11
N GLY A 149 -33.85 22.51 -0.42
CA GLY A 149 -34.35 21.27 -1.01
C GLY A 149 -34.63 20.17 0.02
N GLY A 150 -34.65 18.91 -0.44
CA GLY A 150 -34.92 17.74 0.41
C GLY A 150 -36.35 17.74 0.97
N GLU A 151 -36.51 17.40 2.25
CA GLU A 151 -37.80 17.39 2.96
C GLU A 151 -38.11 18.76 3.63
N THR A 152 -37.53 19.86 3.13
CA THR A 152 -37.71 21.19 3.74
C THR A 152 -39.15 21.70 3.57
N VAL A 153 -39.73 22.17 4.67
CA VAL A 153 -41.11 22.68 4.76
C VAL A 153 -41.10 24.17 5.14
N LEU A 154 -41.98 24.92 4.48
CA LEU A 154 -42.35 26.29 4.88
C LEU A 154 -43.65 26.21 5.68
N ASN A 155 -43.61 26.66 6.93
CA ASN A 155 -44.73 26.59 7.86
C ASN A 155 -45.70 27.77 7.66
N PRO A 156 -46.96 27.66 8.13
CA PRO A 156 -47.96 28.74 8.00
C PRO A 156 -47.62 30.05 8.72
N ASP A 157 -46.61 30.06 9.60
CA ASP A 157 -46.09 31.25 10.28
C ASP A 157 -44.90 31.92 9.53
N GLY A 158 -44.51 31.37 8.37
CA GLY A 158 -43.36 31.83 7.59
C GLY A 158 -42.02 31.22 8.01
N SER A 159 -41.97 30.39 9.05
CA SER A 159 -40.73 29.71 9.45
C SER A 159 -40.38 28.54 8.51
N VAL A 160 -39.08 28.33 8.26
CA VAL A 160 -38.59 27.20 7.45
C VAL A 160 -38.05 26.12 8.38
N THR A 161 -38.61 24.90 8.28
CA THR A 161 -38.14 23.71 9.01
C THR A 161 -37.54 22.70 8.05
N THR A 162 -36.32 22.24 8.34
CA THR A 162 -35.55 21.33 7.46
C THR A 162 -35.45 19.93 8.06
N SER A 163 -35.64 18.89 7.24
CA SER A 163 -35.31 17.49 7.58
C SER A 163 -34.60 16.79 6.41
N ASN A 164 -33.88 15.72 6.74
CA ASN A 164 -33.20 14.82 5.80
C ASN A 164 -32.30 15.52 4.74
N VAL A 165 -31.68 16.65 5.09
CA VAL A 165 -30.90 17.49 4.15
C VAL A 165 -29.78 16.66 3.50
N GLY A 166 -29.77 16.59 2.17
CA GLY A 166 -28.78 15.81 1.41
C GLY A 166 -28.93 14.30 1.53
N ASN A 167 -30.13 13.80 1.84
CA ASN A 167 -30.38 12.40 2.18
C ASN A 167 -29.47 11.90 3.33
N THR A 168 -29.16 12.75 4.31
CA THR A 168 -28.29 12.42 5.45
C THR A 168 -29.06 12.04 6.72
N GLY A 169 -30.39 12.19 6.73
CA GLY A 169 -31.20 12.08 7.95
C GLY A 169 -30.96 13.21 8.96
N LYS A 170 -30.38 14.34 8.54
CA LYS A 170 -30.08 15.50 9.42
C LYS A 170 -31.03 16.67 9.17
N ASN A 171 -31.24 17.46 10.23
CA ASN A 171 -32.26 18.53 10.29
C ASN A 171 -31.64 19.95 10.20
N ASN A 172 -30.44 20.06 9.64
CA ASN A 172 -29.80 21.32 9.24
C ASN A 172 -28.62 21.02 8.30
N ILE A 173 -28.12 22.06 7.63
CA ILE A 173 -27.05 21.98 6.64
C ILE A 173 -25.70 21.59 7.27
N HIS A 174 -25.38 22.10 8.47
CA HIS A 174 -24.11 21.85 9.13
C HIS A 174 -23.95 20.37 9.49
N ASP A 175 -24.94 19.78 10.19
CA ASP A 175 -24.95 18.36 10.54
C ASP A 175 -24.92 17.45 9.30
N ALA A 176 -25.52 17.86 8.19
CA ALA A 176 -25.48 17.12 6.93
C ALA A 176 -24.06 17.11 6.33
N ILE A 177 -23.41 18.29 6.26
CA ILE A 177 -22.02 18.44 5.82
C ILE A 177 -21.08 17.68 6.76
N ASP A 178 -21.26 17.76 8.06
CA ASP A 178 -20.46 17.05 9.06
C ASP A 178 -20.65 15.52 8.97
N SER A 179 -21.87 15.05 8.72
CA SER A 179 -22.15 13.64 8.45
C SER A 179 -21.46 13.13 7.19
N ILE A 180 -21.30 13.98 6.17
CA ILE A 180 -20.59 13.63 4.93
C ILE A 180 -19.08 13.79 5.07
N ARG A 181 -18.59 14.72 5.89
CA ARG A 181 -17.19 14.75 6.31
C ARG A 181 -16.82 13.47 7.05
N GLY A 182 -17.70 13.00 7.95
CA GLY A 182 -17.57 11.70 8.59
C GLY A 182 -17.51 10.55 7.58
N ALA A 183 -18.47 10.48 6.64
CA ALA A 183 -18.49 9.45 5.60
C ALA A 183 -17.28 9.51 4.66
N ALA A 184 -16.76 10.69 4.32
CA ALA A 184 -15.56 10.87 3.49
C ALA A 184 -14.26 10.55 4.25
N VAL A 185 -14.23 10.72 5.57
CA VAL A 185 -13.13 10.25 6.42
C VAL A 185 -13.18 8.73 6.60
N ALA A 186 -14.37 8.13 6.69
CA ALA A 186 -14.57 6.67 6.66
C ALA A 186 -14.33 6.07 5.27
N ALA A 187 -14.47 6.82 4.18
CA ALA A 187 -14.10 6.37 2.83
C ALA A 187 -12.57 6.23 2.61
N LYS A 188 -11.75 6.52 3.62
CA LYS A 188 -10.30 6.27 3.56
C LYS A 188 -10.01 4.77 3.55
N THR A 189 -9.33 4.33 2.51
CA THR A 189 -8.58 3.06 2.53
C THR A 189 -7.33 3.21 3.37
N THR A 190 -7.08 2.27 4.29
CA THR A 190 -5.76 2.10 4.90
C THR A 190 -4.99 1.00 4.16
N VAL A 191 -3.67 1.20 4.03
CA VAL A 191 -2.74 0.16 3.53
C VAL A 191 -1.60 0.08 4.53
N THR A 192 -1.61 -0.96 5.35
CA THR A 192 -0.55 -1.21 6.34
C THR A 192 0.53 -2.06 5.69
N GLN A 193 1.77 -1.60 5.68
CA GLN A 193 2.89 -2.41 5.20
C GLN A 193 3.25 -3.51 6.22
N GLY A 194 3.38 -4.75 5.77
CA GLY A 194 4.10 -5.78 6.52
C GLY A 194 5.62 -5.53 6.49
N GLU A 195 6.39 -6.15 7.39
CA GLU A 195 7.84 -5.85 7.54
C GLU A 195 8.66 -5.96 6.24
N ASN A 196 8.25 -6.84 5.32
CA ASN A 196 8.93 -7.10 4.05
C ASN A 196 8.29 -6.42 2.83
N MET A 197 7.31 -5.53 3.05
CA MET A 197 6.62 -4.79 2.00
C MET A 197 7.01 -3.32 2.03
N LEU A 198 7.26 -2.76 0.86
CA LEU A 198 7.41 -1.32 0.64
C LEU A 198 6.09 -0.77 0.07
N VAL A 199 5.46 0.15 0.80
CA VAL A 199 4.25 0.86 0.34
C VAL A 199 4.61 2.32 0.06
N THR A 200 4.42 2.78 -1.18
CA THR A 200 4.72 4.15 -1.60
C THR A 200 3.43 4.90 -1.92
N GLU A 201 3.15 5.98 -1.18
CA GLU A 201 2.00 6.85 -1.45
C GLU A 201 2.29 7.80 -2.61
N THR A 202 1.33 7.93 -3.52
CA THR A 202 1.31 8.91 -4.61
C THR A 202 -0.09 9.51 -4.75
N LYS A 203 -0.20 10.76 -5.21
CA LYS A 203 -1.51 11.38 -5.48
C LYS A 203 -1.77 11.49 -6.97
N ASN A 204 -2.97 11.07 -7.36
CA ASN A 204 -3.49 11.19 -8.71
C ASN A 204 -3.96 12.62 -9.00
N ALA A 205 -4.11 12.95 -10.28
CA ALA A 205 -4.55 14.29 -10.71
C ALA A 205 -6.01 14.62 -10.35
N ASP A 206 -6.82 13.62 -10.00
CA ASP A 206 -8.19 13.75 -9.47
C ASP A 206 -8.23 13.93 -7.94
N GLY A 207 -7.07 13.94 -7.27
CA GLY A 207 -6.95 14.06 -5.82
C GLY A 207 -7.04 12.74 -5.05
N SER A 208 -7.31 11.60 -5.71
CA SER A 208 -7.27 10.28 -5.08
C SER A 208 -5.84 9.84 -4.74
N THR A 209 -5.70 8.97 -3.74
CA THR A 209 -4.41 8.40 -3.34
C THR A 209 -4.20 7.03 -3.99
N ASN A 210 -3.04 6.85 -4.63
CA ASN A 210 -2.56 5.59 -5.15
C ASN A 210 -1.42 5.05 -4.25
N TYR A 211 -1.52 3.78 -3.86
CA TYR A 211 -0.51 3.07 -3.08
C TYR A 211 0.20 2.04 -3.95
N GLU A 212 1.45 2.30 -4.32
CA GLU A 212 2.29 1.32 -5.00
C GLU A 212 2.90 0.36 -3.97
N VAL A 213 2.62 -0.94 -4.12
CA VAL A 213 3.03 -2.00 -3.17
C VAL A 213 4.05 -2.90 -3.87
N ALA A 214 5.24 -3.00 -3.29
CA ALA A 214 6.34 -3.85 -3.78
C ALA A 214 6.97 -4.63 -2.62
N THR A 215 7.75 -5.66 -2.92
CA THR A 215 8.65 -6.26 -1.92
C THR A 215 9.76 -5.27 -1.56
N ALA A 216 10.13 -5.19 -0.29
CA ALA A 216 11.30 -4.42 0.14
C ALA A 216 12.58 -4.96 -0.53
N LYS A 217 13.58 -4.08 -0.73
CA LYS A 217 14.90 -4.47 -1.27
C LYS A 217 15.69 -5.29 -0.27
N ASP A 218 15.67 -4.84 0.99
CA ASP A 218 16.21 -5.54 2.13
C ASP A 218 15.03 -6.20 2.86
N VAL A 219 15.04 -7.53 2.97
CA VAL A 219 14.00 -8.31 3.64
C VAL A 219 14.50 -8.88 4.97
N LYS A 220 13.66 -8.77 5.99
CA LYS A 220 13.89 -9.23 7.36
C LYS A 220 13.15 -10.55 7.60
N PHE A 221 13.87 -11.54 8.10
CA PHE A 221 13.32 -12.82 8.55
C PHE A 221 13.64 -13.02 10.04
N ASP A 222 12.68 -13.48 10.84
CA ASP A 222 12.95 -13.80 12.25
C ASP A 222 13.86 -15.04 12.39
N SER A 223 13.70 -16.00 11.48
CA SER A 223 14.58 -17.15 11.32
C SER A 223 14.64 -17.65 9.87
N VAL A 224 15.81 -18.09 9.43
CA VAL A 224 16.01 -18.91 8.21
C VAL A 224 16.67 -20.22 8.63
N THR A 225 16.01 -21.34 8.39
CA THR A 225 16.51 -22.69 8.73
C THR A 225 16.87 -23.45 7.45
N ALA A 226 18.04 -24.09 7.44
CA ALA A 226 18.44 -25.09 6.47
C ALA A 226 18.76 -26.41 7.18
N THR A 227 18.29 -27.51 6.63
CA THR A 227 18.50 -28.89 7.11
C THR A 227 18.86 -29.81 5.96
N ASP A 228 19.60 -30.88 6.23
CA ASP A 228 19.87 -31.97 5.29
C ASP A 228 19.33 -33.33 5.79
N ASP A 229 19.44 -34.36 4.95
CA ASP A 229 19.05 -35.74 5.27
C ASP A 229 20.03 -36.43 6.27
N GLU A 230 21.16 -35.78 6.58
CA GLU A 230 22.21 -36.26 7.49
C GLU A 230 22.00 -35.76 8.94
N GLY A 231 21.04 -34.86 9.14
CA GLY A 231 20.63 -34.35 10.45
C GLY A 231 21.33 -33.07 10.89
N ASN A 232 22.09 -32.42 10.01
CA ASN A 232 22.71 -31.14 10.31
C ASN A 232 21.67 -30.02 10.20
N GLU A 233 21.72 -29.04 11.10
CA GLU A 233 20.82 -27.89 11.13
C GLU A 233 21.61 -26.59 11.19
N THR A 234 21.28 -25.64 10.30
CA THR A 234 21.79 -24.27 10.35
C THR A 234 20.62 -23.30 10.45
N VAL A 235 20.54 -22.56 11.56
CA VAL A 235 19.47 -21.58 11.83
C VAL A 235 20.07 -20.19 11.95
N LEU A 236 19.80 -19.32 10.99
CA LEU A 236 20.09 -17.89 11.10
C LEU A 236 18.91 -17.23 11.82
N THR A 237 19.17 -16.52 12.92
CA THR A 237 18.13 -15.76 13.66
C THR A 237 18.66 -14.39 14.06
N ALA A 238 17.78 -13.51 14.55
CA ALA A 238 18.18 -12.24 15.19
C ALA A 238 19.10 -12.40 16.42
N LYS A 239 19.27 -13.61 16.98
CA LYS A 239 20.25 -13.88 18.06
C LYS A 239 21.66 -14.12 17.50
N GLY A 240 21.75 -14.68 16.28
CA GLY A 240 22.95 -15.20 15.65
C GLY A 240 22.67 -16.37 14.71
N THR A 241 23.72 -16.87 14.06
CA THR A 241 23.71 -18.15 13.35
C THR A 241 24.02 -19.28 14.32
N GLN A 242 23.13 -20.25 14.42
CA GLN A 242 23.37 -21.52 15.11
C GLN A 242 23.67 -22.59 14.06
N VAL A 243 24.74 -23.34 14.24
CA VAL A 243 25.10 -24.51 13.43
C VAL A 243 25.20 -25.72 14.35
N LYS A 244 24.55 -26.80 13.96
CA LYS A 244 24.50 -28.07 14.69
C LYS A 244 24.75 -29.23 13.74
N ASP A 245 25.58 -30.17 14.16
CA ASP A 245 25.79 -31.43 13.44
C ASP A 245 24.91 -32.57 13.98
N GLY A 246 24.81 -33.66 13.20
CA GLY A 246 24.11 -34.88 13.61
C GLY A 246 24.77 -35.64 14.79
N GLU A 247 25.97 -35.24 15.22
CA GLU A 247 26.70 -35.86 16.34
C GLU A 247 26.43 -35.16 17.69
N GLY A 248 25.99 -33.90 17.66
CA GLY A 248 25.50 -33.13 18.81
C GLY A 248 26.34 -31.91 19.19
N ASN A 249 27.38 -31.55 18.43
CA ASN A 249 28.15 -30.34 18.66
C ASN A 249 27.33 -29.09 18.22
N GLU A 250 27.53 -27.96 18.91
CA GLU A 250 26.80 -26.72 18.61
C GLU A 250 27.73 -25.50 18.57
N ALA A 251 27.63 -24.72 17.49
CA ALA A 251 28.33 -23.46 17.33
C ALA A 251 27.32 -22.31 17.14
N GLU A 252 27.25 -21.39 18.10
CA GLU A 252 26.39 -20.20 18.06
C GLU A 252 27.24 -18.94 17.82
N TYR A 253 27.03 -18.26 16.69
CA TYR A 253 27.72 -17.05 16.26
C TYR A 253 26.75 -15.87 16.30
N GLY A 254 26.71 -15.10 17.39
CA GLY A 254 25.64 -14.14 17.62
C GLY A 254 26.01 -12.83 18.31
N ALA A 255 24.99 -12.03 18.61
CA ALA A 255 25.14 -10.79 19.39
C ALA A 255 25.59 -11.05 20.84
N LYS A 256 25.40 -12.30 21.33
CA LYS A 256 25.98 -12.83 22.56
C LYS A 256 27.43 -13.32 22.41
N GLY A 257 28.07 -13.07 21.27
CA GLY A 257 29.39 -13.57 20.90
C GLY A 257 29.36 -14.92 20.21
N ILE A 258 30.55 -15.52 20.07
CA ILE A 258 30.76 -16.88 19.59
C ILE A 258 30.74 -17.83 20.78
N THR A 259 29.93 -18.88 20.73
CA THR A 259 29.94 -20.00 21.67
C THR A 259 30.16 -21.29 20.90
N LEU A 260 31.21 -22.04 21.24
CA LEU A 260 31.51 -23.35 20.67
C LEU A 260 31.37 -24.41 21.75
N LYS A 261 30.46 -25.37 21.59
CA LYS A 261 30.22 -26.48 22.52
C LYS A 261 30.74 -27.79 21.97
N ASP A 262 31.33 -28.62 22.83
CA ASP A 262 31.54 -30.05 22.55
C ASP A 262 30.31 -30.90 22.91
N GLN A 263 30.31 -32.17 22.47
CA GLN A 263 29.32 -33.20 22.85
C GLN A 263 29.10 -33.34 24.37
N ASP A 264 30.10 -32.98 25.18
CA ASP A 264 30.12 -33.11 26.64
C ASP A 264 29.54 -31.85 27.33
N GLY A 265 29.23 -30.80 26.55
CA GLY A 265 28.59 -29.55 26.96
C GLY A 265 29.55 -28.42 27.35
N ASN A 266 30.87 -28.66 27.39
CA ASN A 266 31.84 -27.61 27.74
C ASN A 266 31.89 -26.57 26.63
N SER A 267 31.98 -25.29 26.98
CA SER A 267 31.87 -24.19 26.00
C SER A 267 33.04 -23.22 26.05
N THR A 268 33.61 -22.88 24.89
CA THR A 268 34.44 -21.69 24.72
C THR A 268 33.56 -20.51 24.31
N VAL A 269 33.66 -19.38 25.01
CA VAL A 269 32.80 -18.20 24.84
C VAL A 269 33.65 -16.97 24.52
N VAL A 270 33.32 -16.27 23.43
CA VAL A 270 34.03 -15.05 22.97
C VAL A 270 33.00 -13.97 22.63
N ASN A 271 32.74 -13.04 23.56
CA ASN A 271 31.64 -12.08 23.49
C ASN A 271 32.01 -10.65 23.89
N SER A 272 31.04 -9.79 24.22
CA SER A 272 31.27 -8.41 24.68
C SER A 272 31.82 -8.31 26.12
N GLY A 273 31.59 -9.34 26.94
CA GLY A 273 32.38 -9.62 28.13
C GLY A 273 33.78 -10.18 27.83
N GLY A 274 34.08 -10.44 26.55
CA GLY A 274 35.36 -10.90 26.02
C GLY A 274 35.48 -12.44 26.00
N LEU A 275 36.70 -12.95 26.18
CA LEU A 275 37.01 -14.38 26.04
C LEU A 275 37.00 -15.08 27.40
N GLY A 276 36.39 -16.26 27.48
CA GLY A 276 36.40 -17.16 28.63
C GLY A 276 35.96 -18.59 28.27
N PHE A 277 36.02 -19.48 29.26
CA PHE A 277 35.66 -20.90 29.13
C PHE A 277 34.67 -21.27 30.24
N VAL A 278 33.67 -22.11 29.92
CA VAL A 278 32.69 -22.62 30.89
C VAL A 278 32.52 -24.13 30.80
N ASP A 279 32.21 -24.76 31.93
CA ASP A 279 31.82 -26.18 31.98
C ASP A 279 30.38 -26.40 31.47
N ALA A 280 29.97 -27.67 31.36
CA ALA A 280 28.62 -28.07 30.94
C ALA A 280 27.46 -27.58 31.84
N ILE A 281 27.75 -26.96 32.99
CA ILE A 281 26.77 -26.37 33.92
C ILE A 281 26.84 -24.82 33.87
N GLY A 282 27.74 -24.24 33.07
CA GLY A 282 27.91 -22.81 32.88
C GLY A 282 28.84 -22.12 33.89
N ASN A 283 29.64 -22.87 34.67
CA ASN A 283 30.61 -22.27 35.59
C ASN A 283 31.85 -21.80 34.83
N ASN A 284 32.31 -20.56 35.06
CA ASN A 284 33.57 -20.07 34.50
C ASN A 284 34.78 -20.89 34.99
N VAL A 285 35.45 -21.58 34.07
CA VAL A 285 36.62 -22.45 34.34
C VAL A 285 37.90 -21.86 33.73
N GLY A 286 38.52 -20.93 34.46
CA GLY A 286 39.84 -20.38 34.11
C GLY A 286 39.89 -18.86 33.99
N PRO A 287 40.95 -18.31 33.37
CA PRO A 287 41.11 -16.87 33.17
C PRO A 287 40.16 -16.35 32.09
N SER A 288 39.80 -15.07 32.20
CA SER A 288 38.99 -14.36 31.20
C SER A 288 39.64 -13.04 30.80
N ILE A 289 39.41 -12.61 29.57
CA ILE A 289 39.86 -11.32 29.03
C ILE A 289 38.61 -10.51 28.73
N THR A 290 38.45 -9.30 29.26
CA THR A 290 37.20 -8.53 29.15
C THR A 290 37.45 -7.10 28.66
N ALA A 291 36.38 -6.38 28.28
CA ALA A 291 36.44 -4.94 27.99
C ALA A 291 36.84 -4.07 29.22
N LYS A 292 36.83 -4.62 30.44
CA LYS A 292 37.36 -4.00 31.67
C LYS A 292 38.83 -4.38 31.93
N GLY A 293 39.50 -4.94 30.93
CA GLY A 293 40.80 -5.61 31.08
C GLY A 293 40.65 -7.09 31.45
N ILE A 294 41.76 -7.72 31.78
CA ILE A 294 41.84 -9.13 32.18
C ILE A 294 41.10 -9.33 33.50
N ASN A 295 40.35 -10.43 33.64
CA ASN A 295 39.91 -10.97 34.92
C ASN A 295 40.47 -12.40 35.04
N ALA A 296 41.55 -12.54 35.78
CA ALA A 296 42.31 -13.78 35.90
C ALA A 296 41.68 -14.83 36.86
N GLY A 297 40.35 -14.81 37.04
CA GLY A 297 39.64 -15.85 37.79
C GLY A 297 39.99 -15.89 39.28
N ASN A 298 39.89 -14.74 39.96
CA ASN A 298 40.29 -14.56 41.36
C ASN A 298 41.80 -14.74 41.65
N THR A 299 42.64 -14.84 40.61
CA THR A 299 44.11 -14.79 40.73
C THR A 299 44.64 -13.36 40.46
N VAL A 300 45.88 -13.08 40.90
CA VAL A 300 46.49 -11.75 40.79
C VAL A 300 46.98 -11.50 39.35
N ILE A 301 46.56 -10.37 38.76
CA ILE A 301 47.05 -9.88 37.47
C ILE A 301 48.43 -9.24 37.68
N GLY A 302 49.47 -10.07 37.75
CA GLY A 302 50.86 -9.62 37.93
C GLY A 302 51.42 -8.89 36.70
N GLY A 303 52.32 -7.94 36.94
CA GLY A 303 53.08 -7.26 35.87
C GLY A 303 52.54 -5.90 35.43
N ILE A 304 51.46 -5.39 36.03
CA ILE A 304 50.93 -4.05 35.73
C ILE A 304 51.87 -2.97 36.28
N ALA A 305 52.42 -2.14 35.38
CA ALA A 305 53.22 -0.96 35.72
C ALA A 305 52.35 0.21 36.19
N ALA A 306 52.95 1.28 36.73
CA ALA A 306 52.23 2.53 36.97
C ALA A 306 51.78 3.12 35.64
N GLY A 307 50.47 3.29 35.47
CA GLY A 307 49.89 3.86 34.25
C GLY A 307 50.21 5.33 34.09
N ARG A 308 49.98 5.89 32.89
CA ARG A 308 50.05 7.35 32.68
C ARG A 308 49.01 8.05 33.57
N VAL A 309 49.37 9.18 34.18
CA VAL A 309 48.40 10.15 34.73
C VAL A 309 48.30 11.32 33.75
N ALA A 310 47.38 11.15 32.81
CA ALA A 310 46.91 12.19 31.89
C ALA A 310 45.41 11.94 31.69
N ALA A 311 44.67 12.95 31.22
CA ALA A 311 43.22 12.87 31.04
C ALA A 311 42.75 11.81 30.02
N ASP A 312 43.69 11.19 29.29
CA ASP A 312 43.46 10.22 28.21
C ASP A 312 43.97 8.80 28.54
N SER A 313 44.48 8.57 29.75
CA SER A 313 45.12 7.29 30.10
C SER A 313 44.11 6.17 30.30
N GLN A 314 44.36 5.03 29.64
CA GLN A 314 43.61 3.78 29.79
C GLN A 314 44.47 2.65 30.40
N ASP A 315 45.70 2.97 30.80
CA ASP A 315 46.52 2.05 31.59
C ASP A 315 45.79 1.72 32.91
N ALA A 316 46.01 0.52 33.47
CA ALA A 316 45.47 0.17 34.78
C ALA A 316 46.15 0.98 35.90
N ILE A 317 45.61 2.17 36.16
CA ILE A 317 46.15 3.13 37.14
C ILE A 317 46.16 2.51 38.54
N ASN A 318 47.34 2.47 39.17
CA ASN A 318 47.48 1.90 40.50
C ASN A 318 47.10 2.94 41.58
N GLY A 319 46.93 2.47 42.83
CA GLY A 319 46.41 3.29 43.93
C GLY A 319 47.17 4.58 44.27
N SER A 320 48.40 4.76 43.78
CA SER A 320 49.13 6.03 43.94
C SER A 320 48.56 7.18 43.10
N GLN A 321 47.79 6.86 42.05
CA GLN A 321 47.43 7.81 40.99
C GLN A 321 46.10 8.52 41.25
N LEU A 322 45.08 7.78 41.73
CA LEU A 322 43.73 8.30 41.95
C LEU A 322 43.70 9.46 42.97
N LYS A 323 44.55 9.39 44.01
CA LYS A 323 44.55 10.38 45.10
C LYS A 323 44.89 11.81 44.63
N GLY A 324 45.67 11.97 43.56
CA GLY A 324 46.08 13.29 43.06
C GLY A 324 44.99 14.08 42.31
N VAL A 325 43.86 13.46 41.96
CA VAL A 325 42.81 14.09 41.14
C VAL A 325 41.76 14.80 42.02
N SER A 326 41.33 14.17 43.11
CA SER A 326 40.29 14.73 44.00
C SER A 326 40.67 16.11 44.53
N ASP A 327 41.93 16.29 44.93
CA ASP A 327 42.50 17.53 45.47
C ASP A 327 42.33 18.75 44.53
N SER A 328 42.14 18.53 43.22
CA SER A 328 42.04 19.60 42.20
C SER A 328 40.63 20.22 42.07
N VAL A 329 39.56 19.47 42.31
CA VAL A 329 38.20 19.91 41.94
C VAL A 329 37.61 20.93 42.92
N ALA A 330 38.03 20.91 44.20
CA ALA A 330 37.51 21.85 45.20
C ALA A 330 37.90 23.32 44.94
N GLY A 331 38.98 23.57 44.20
CA GLY A 331 39.38 24.94 43.85
C GLY A 331 38.45 25.65 42.84
N ALA A 332 37.53 24.92 42.20
CA ALA A 332 36.85 25.39 40.98
C ALA A 332 35.50 26.09 41.19
N ILE A 333 34.73 25.77 42.25
CA ILE A 333 33.32 26.17 42.33
C ILE A 333 33.13 27.59 42.91
N GLY A 334 34.13 28.10 43.64
CA GLY A 334 34.02 29.39 44.34
C GLY A 334 33.23 29.29 45.65
N GLY A 335 33.19 30.39 46.41
CA GLY A 335 32.78 30.33 47.80
C GLY A 335 33.73 29.44 48.62
N ASN A 336 33.19 28.70 49.59
CA ASN A 336 33.98 27.85 50.50
C ASN A 336 33.86 26.36 50.11
N THR A 337 34.93 25.76 49.58
CA THR A 337 34.91 24.42 48.96
C THR A 337 36.18 23.60 49.30
N THR A 338 36.06 22.30 49.63
CA THR A 338 37.15 21.42 50.17
C THR A 338 37.05 19.94 49.73
N VAL A 339 38.08 19.11 49.98
CA VAL A 339 38.16 17.67 49.59
C VAL A 339 38.36 16.73 50.78
N ASN A 340 37.72 15.54 50.76
CA ASN A 340 37.81 14.51 51.81
C ASN A 340 38.76 13.32 51.46
N PRO A 341 39.21 12.51 52.45
CA PRO A 341 40.13 11.38 52.23
C PRO A 341 39.60 10.24 51.34
N ASP A 342 38.29 10.20 51.09
CA ASP A 342 37.60 9.30 50.17
C ASP A 342 37.37 9.92 48.76
N GLY A 343 37.48 11.25 48.62
CA GLY A 343 37.45 11.99 47.36
C GLY A 343 36.32 13.03 47.16
N THR A 344 35.56 13.43 48.20
CA THR A 344 34.27 14.19 48.08
C THR A 344 34.29 15.70 48.49
N ILE A 345 33.29 16.53 48.08
CA ILE A 345 33.35 18.03 48.00
C ILE A 345 32.00 18.78 48.36
N SER A 346 31.98 20.10 48.74
CA SER A 346 30.78 20.94 49.14
C SER A 346 30.93 22.49 48.93
N THR A 347 29.86 23.34 48.91
CA THR A 347 29.89 24.78 48.46
C THR A 347 28.83 25.76 49.11
N SER A 348 28.90 27.11 48.92
CA SER A 348 27.84 28.12 49.29
C SER A 348 27.98 29.57 48.71
N ASN A 349 26.91 30.41 48.85
CA ASN A 349 26.73 31.85 48.52
C ASN A 349 27.06 32.33 47.09
N ILE A 350 26.04 32.61 46.26
CA ILE A 350 26.19 32.88 44.82
C ILE A 350 25.65 34.27 44.43
N GLY A 351 26.43 35.01 43.62
CA GLY A 351 25.93 36.15 42.83
C GLY A 351 25.64 37.46 43.57
N GLY A 352 25.81 37.52 44.89
CA GLY A 352 25.64 38.76 45.67
C GLY A 352 24.18 39.18 45.91
N THR A 353 23.21 38.38 45.48
CA THR A 353 21.76 38.57 45.71
C THR A 353 21.32 38.18 47.13
N GLY A 354 22.25 37.69 47.96
CA GLY A 354 21.97 37.18 49.31
C GLY A 354 21.34 35.78 49.31
N LYS A 355 21.70 34.94 48.34
CA LYS A 355 21.05 33.65 48.06
C LYS A 355 22.07 32.56 47.73
N ASP A 356 21.84 31.35 48.24
CA ASP A 356 22.65 30.16 47.93
C ASP A 356 22.24 29.46 46.61
N ASN A 357 21.26 30.02 45.90
CA ASN A 357 20.96 29.70 44.50
C ASN A 357 20.43 30.95 43.77
N ILE A 358 20.34 30.89 42.45
CA ILE A 358 20.29 32.09 41.58
C ILE A 358 18.87 32.70 41.47
N ASN A 359 17.81 32.01 41.87
CA ASN A 359 16.44 32.28 41.39
C ASN A 359 15.73 33.50 42.00
N ASP A 360 15.95 33.82 43.28
CA ASP A 360 15.08 34.71 44.07
C ASP A 360 15.23 36.23 43.81
N ALA A 361 15.83 36.65 42.69
CA ALA A 361 16.40 37.99 42.54
C ALA A 361 15.52 39.04 41.81
N ILE A 362 14.32 38.69 41.31
CA ILE A 362 13.70 39.43 40.17
C ILE A 362 12.28 40.02 40.42
N GLY A 363 11.49 39.51 41.38
CA GLY A 363 10.02 39.71 41.41
C GLY A 363 9.45 41.04 41.94
N ALA A 364 9.97 42.22 41.56
CA ALA A 364 9.76 43.47 42.32
C ALA A 364 8.94 44.61 41.65
N VAL A 365 8.13 44.37 40.60
CA VAL A 365 7.56 45.46 39.76
C VAL A 365 6.08 45.23 39.37
N GLY A 366 5.09 45.88 40.03
CA GLY A 366 3.66 45.60 39.78
C GLY A 366 2.55 46.68 39.93
N ASP A 367 2.74 47.80 40.64
CA ASP A 367 1.60 48.47 41.35
C ASP A 367 1.05 49.83 40.79
N ALA A 368 0.35 49.91 39.62
CA ALA A 368 -0.17 51.18 39.02
C ALA A 368 -1.70 51.24 38.61
N ALA A 369 -2.37 52.42 38.59
CA ALA A 369 -3.86 52.63 38.77
C ALA A 369 -4.47 53.97 38.16
N THR A 370 -5.80 54.36 38.08
CA THR A 370 -7.18 53.76 37.90
C THR A 370 -8.37 54.79 38.10
N LYS A 371 -9.60 54.63 37.50
CA LYS A 371 -10.94 55.40 37.57
C LYS A 371 -11.23 56.43 36.40
N ALA A 372 -12.42 57.07 36.11
CA ALA A 372 -13.77 57.33 36.72
C ALA A 372 -14.95 57.64 35.69
N LYS A 373 -16.18 58.10 36.11
CA LYS A 373 -17.45 58.46 35.33
C LYS A 373 -18.48 59.26 36.22
N SER A 374 -19.74 59.77 35.96
CA SER A 374 -20.78 60.07 34.88
C SER A 374 -22.05 60.76 35.57
N THR A 375 -23.26 61.19 35.05
CA THR A 375 -23.91 61.89 33.87
C THR A 375 -25.46 62.12 34.14
N VAL A 376 -26.20 63.15 33.63
CA VAL A 376 -27.69 63.37 33.85
C VAL A 376 -28.44 64.36 32.85
N SER A 377 -29.80 64.52 32.87
CA SER A 377 -30.68 65.28 31.89
C SER A 377 -32.14 65.68 32.38
N GLU A 378 -33.08 66.16 31.51
CA GLU A 378 -34.48 66.70 31.81
C GLU A 378 -35.73 66.02 31.10
N GLY A 379 -36.93 66.67 30.99
CA GLY A 379 -38.28 66.05 30.81
C GLY A 379 -39.30 66.59 29.74
N LYS A 380 -40.62 66.29 29.86
CA LYS A 380 -41.65 66.29 28.77
C LYS A 380 -42.95 67.11 29.03
N ASN A 381 -43.59 67.59 27.94
CA ASN A 381 -44.82 68.43 27.81
C ASN A 381 -44.79 69.84 28.44
N ILE A 382 -43.69 70.16 29.13
CA ILE A 382 -43.14 71.51 29.26
C ILE A 382 -41.63 71.35 29.03
N VAL A 383 -41.01 72.27 28.29
CA VAL A 383 -39.53 72.36 28.21
C VAL A 383 -39.04 73.18 29.41
N VAL A 384 -38.00 72.73 30.12
CA VAL A 384 -37.51 73.38 31.37
C VAL A 384 -36.01 73.67 31.27
N LYS A 385 -35.67 74.46 30.25
CA LYS A 385 -34.30 74.78 29.86
C LYS A 385 -33.62 75.68 30.90
N GLU A 386 -32.77 75.10 31.75
CA GLU A 386 -32.01 75.83 32.77
C GLU A 386 -31.01 76.81 32.13
N SER A 387 -31.09 78.08 32.49
CA SER A 387 -30.09 79.11 32.15
C SER A 387 -29.82 80.00 33.37
N LYS A 388 -28.62 80.60 33.46
CA LYS A 388 -28.24 81.46 34.60
C LYS A 388 -27.98 82.88 34.15
N ASN A 389 -28.69 83.80 34.78
CA ASN A 389 -28.56 85.24 34.57
C ASN A 389 -27.34 85.79 35.31
N ALA A 390 -26.85 86.93 34.85
CA ALA A 390 -25.63 87.56 35.37
C ALA A 390 -25.78 88.16 36.79
N ASP A 391 -26.99 88.18 37.36
CA ASP A 391 -27.29 88.57 38.75
C ASP A 391 -27.31 87.37 39.72
N GLY A 392 -27.17 86.14 39.22
CA GLY A 392 -27.21 84.92 40.01
C GLY A 392 -28.60 84.27 40.12
N SER A 393 -29.62 84.81 39.45
CA SER A 393 -30.89 84.11 39.24
C SER A 393 -30.75 82.98 38.19
N THR A 394 -31.58 81.95 38.32
CA THR A 394 -31.70 80.87 37.33
C THR A 394 -33.04 81.03 36.63
N ASP A 395 -33.02 81.30 35.33
CA ASP A 395 -34.22 81.35 34.48
C ASP A 395 -34.50 79.97 33.87
N TYR A 396 -35.79 79.63 33.85
CA TYR A 396 -36.33 78.45 33.21
C TYR A 396 -37.28 78.90 32.10
N GLU A 397 -36.88 78.72 30.84
CA GLU A 397 -37.69 79.05 29.67
C GLU A 397 -38.83 78.03 29.52
N VAL A 398 -39.99 78.32 30.13
CA VAL A 398 -41.19 77.48 30.12
C VAL A 398 -42.05 77.81 28.91
N SER A 399 -41.94 77.01 27.86
CA SER A 399 -42.90 76.95 26.76
C SER A 399 -43.90 75.82 26.96
N THR A 400 -45.12 75.99 26.44
CA THR A 400 -46.11 74.90 26.32
C THR A 400 -45.55 73.76 25.46
N SER A 401 -46.04 72.53 25.65
CA SER A 401 -45.85 71.51 24.61
C SER A 401 -46.42 72.02 23.29
N PRO A 402 -45.87 71.60 22.14
CA PRO A 402 -46.58 71.67 20.86
C PRO A 402 -47.90 70.87 20.86
N ASP A 403 -48.04 69.92 21.81
CA ASP A 403 -49.27 69.17 22.07
C ASP A 403 -50.28 69.92 22.95
N LEU A 404 -51.55 69.86 22.54
CA LEU A 404 -52.73 70.29 23.30
C LEU A 404 -53.82 69.21 23.22
N ASP A 405 -54.76 69.24 24.17
CA ASP A 405 -55.71 68.17 24.51
C ASP A 405 -57.15 68.73 24.46
N VAL A 406 -58.06 68.09 23.68
CA VAL A 406 -59.32 68.70 23.16
C VAL A 406 -60.35 67.63 22.66
N ASP A 407 -61.45 68.01 21.94
CA ASP A 407 -62.56 67.05 21.65
C ASP A 407 -63.26 67.01 20.25
N SER A 408 -63.15 67.97 19.29
CA SER A 408 -63.39 67.63 17.85
C SER A 408 -62.75 68.48 16.70
N ILE A 409 -61.93 67.90 15.79
CA ILE A 409 -61.61 68.42 14.41
C ILE A 409 -62.25 67.67 13.23
N THR A 410 -62.30 68.36 12.09
CA THR A 410 -62.33 67.79 10.72
C THR A 410 -61.77 68.82 9.73
N ALA A 411 -60.96 68.39 8.74
CA ALA A 411 -60.31 69.29 7.77
C ALA A 411 -60.35 68.72 6.33
N GLY A 412 -61.05 69.42 5.43
CA GLY A 412 -61.19 68.98 4.03
C GLY A 412 -61.88 67.61 3.91
N GLY A 413 -61.28 66.71 3.12
CA GLY A 413 -61.70 65.30 3.03
C GLY A 413 -61.09 64.39 4.11
N THR A 414 -60.42 64.95 5.11
CA THR A 414 -59.82 64.24 6.23
C THR A 414 -60.67 64.49 7.47
N LYS A 415 -61.46 63.49 7.86
CA LYS A 415 -62.20 63.49 9.12
C LYS A 415 -61.29 62.90 10.20
N VAL A 416 -61.15 63.62 11.30
CA VAL A 416 -60.70 63.09 12.58
C VAL A 416 -61.97 62.73 13.37
N ASP A 417 -61.94 61.71 14.23
CA ASP A 417 -62.92 61.40 15.27
C ASP A 417 -62.33 60.44 16.32
N SER A 418 -63.13 60.07 17.32
CA SER A 418 -62.69 59.12 18.35
C SER A 418 -62.12 57.85 17.74
N ASP A 419 -62.67 57.41 16.62
CA ASP A 419 -62.37 56.12 16.03
C ASP A 419 -61.20 56.21 15.03
N GLY A 420 -60.81 57.41 14.58
CA GLY A 420 -59.46 57.71 14.07
C GLY A 420 -59.35 58.87 13.09
N VAL A 421 -58.54 58.70 12.04
CA VAL A 421 -58.59 59.51 10.81
C VAL A 421 -59.08 58.69 9.64
N HIS A 422 -60.07 59.26 8.96
CA HIS A 422 -60.61 58.79 7.69
C HIS A 422 -60.26 59.81 6.60
N ILE A 423 -59.45 59.42 5.62
CA ILE A 423 -59.24 60.18 4.37
C ILE A 423 -60.14 59.55 3.32
N ASP A 424 -61.11 60.30 2.80
CA ASP A 424 -62.14 59.76 1.91
C ASP A 424 -61.53 59.24 0.59
N GLY A 425 -61.65 57.92 0.35
CA GLY A 425 -61.02 57.23 -0.79
C GLY A 425 -59.49 57.06 -0.72
N GLY A 426 -58.86 57.32 0.43
CA GLY A 426 -57.42 57.21 0.65
C GLY A 426 -57.03 56.29 1.82
N PRO A 427 -55.75 56.30 2.25
CA PRO A 427 -55.31 55.61 3.47
C PRO A 427 -56.08 56.11 4.69
N SER A 428 -56.37 55.21 5.64
CA SER A 428 -57.04 55.56 6.90
C SER A 428 -56.35 54.89 8.08
N MET A 429 -56.55 55.47 9.26
CA MET A 429 -55.93 55.00 10.49
C MET A 429 -56.98 55.07 11.60
N THR A 430 -57.31 53.94 12.20
CA THR A 430 -58.41 53.81 13.15
C THR A 430 -58.00 53.02 14.39
N LYS A 431 -58.90 52.94 15.38
CA LYS A 431 -58.78 52.02 16.53
C LYS A 431 -58.42 50.57 16.14
N ASP A 432 -58.81 50.12 14.94
CA ASP A 432 -58.56 48.75 14.45
C ASP A 432 -57.18 48.57 13.76
N GLY A 433 -56.47 49.66 13.43
CA GLY A 433 -55.15 49.62 12.79
C GLY A 433 -54.94 50.67 11.70
N ILE A 434 -54.06 50.36 10.74
CA ILE A 434 -53.73 51.24 9.61
C ILE A 434 -54.08 50.53 8.30
N ASP A 435 -54.93 51.16 7.48
CA ASP A 435 -55.27 50.68 6.14
C ASP A 435 -54.60 51.57 5.09
N ALA A 436 -53.70 51.00 4.29
CA ALA A 436 -53.01 51.72 3.22
C ALA A 436 -53.88 51.98 1.98
N GLY A 437 -55.09 51.40 1.90
CA GLY A 437 -56.04 51.61 0.79
C GLY A 437 -55.49 51.16 -0.57
N ASP A 438 -54.82 50.01 -0.63
CA ASP A 438 -54.10 49.49 -1.81
C ASP A 438 -53.06 50.48 -2.37
N LYS A 439 -52.27 51.10 -1.49
CA LYS A 439 -51.16 51.99 -1.83
C LYS A 439 -49.85 51.45 -1.25
N LYS A 440 -48.74 51.87 -1.86
CA LYS A 440 -47.41 51.66 -1.28
C LYS A 440 -47.23 52.61 -0.09
N VAL A 441 -46.70 52.08 1.02
CA VAL A 441 -46.18 52.89 2.12
C VAL A 441 -44.70 53.14 1.86
N THR A 442 -44.27 54.41 1.82
CA THR A 442 -42.92 54.82 1.40
C THR A 442 -42.28 55.75 2.42
N GLY A 443 -40.94 55.75 2.50
CA GLY A 443 -40.19 56.50 3.51
C GLY A 443 -40.06 55.76 4.85
N VAL A 444 -40.28 54.44 4.87
CA VAL A 444 -40.13 53.59 6.06
C VAL A 444 -38.63 53.39 6.36
N ALA A 445 -38.19 53.86 7.53
CA ALA A 445 -36.85 53.65 8.05
C ALA A 445 -36.61 52.18 8.42
N ASP A 446 -35.37 51.79 8.67
CA ASP A 446 -35.02 50.43 9.07
C ASP A 446 -35.57 50.12 10.47
N GLY A 447 -36.57 49.24 10.56
CA GLY A 447 -37.18 48.79 11.82
C GLY A 447 -36.34 47.77 12.59
N GLU A 448 -36.55 47.62 13.90
CA GLU A 448 -35.78 46.66 14.71
C GLU A 448 -36.09 45.21 14.32
N VAL A 449 -35.07 44.47 13.85
CA VAL A 449 -35.18 43.05 13.50
C VAL A 449 -34.93 42.17 14.74
N ALA A 450 -35.91 42.16 15.65
CA ALA A 450 -35.87 41.37 16.89
C ALA A 450 -37.11 40.46 17.04
N LYS A 451 -36.95 39.36 17.79
CA LYS A 451 -37.96 38.28 17.92
C LYS A 451 -39.37 38.77 18.24
N ASP A 452 -39.50 39.77 19.11
CA ASP A 452 -40.77 40.28 19.59
C ASP A 452 -41.04 41.73 19.13
N SER A 453 -40.28 42.22 18.13
CA SER A 453 -40.46 43.52 17.48
C SER A 453 -41.85 43.68 16.85
N LYS A 454 -42.28 44.92 16.67
CA LYS A 454 -43.55 45.32 16.03
C LYS A 454 -43.35 46.32 14.89
N ASP A 455 -42.10 46.62 14.56
CA ASP A 455 -41.73 47.61 13.56
C ASP A 455 -42.05 47.10 12.14
N ALA A 456 -42.42 48.03 11.25
CA ALA A 456 -42.54 47.74 9.83
C ALA A 456 -41.14 47.68 9.21
N VAL A 457 -40.75 46.51 8.68
CA VAL A 457 -39.50 46.37 7.93
C VAL A 457 -39.65 46.85 6.47
N ASN A 458 -38.58 47.41 5.91
CA ASN A 458 -38.58 47.94 4.54
C ASN A 458 -37.91 47.00 3.51
N GLY A 459 -38.03 47.34 2.24
CA GLY A 459 -37.46 46.60 1.11
C GLY A 459 -35.94 46.51 1.13
N GLY A 460 -35.23 47.50 1.70
CA GLY A 460 -33.79 47.46 1.91
C GLY A 460 -33.37 46.40 2.94
N GLN A 461 -34.12 46.26 4.03
CA GLN A 461 -33.89 45.24 5.05
C GLN A 461 -34.20 43.83 4.54
N LEU A 462 -35.34 43.65 3.85
CA LEU A 462 -35.67 42.35 3.24
C LEU A 462 -34.62 41.96 2.19
N LYS A 463 -34.15 42.93 1.39
CA LYS A 463 -33.05 42.74 0.42
C LYS A 463 -31.76 42.32 1.13
N GLY A 464 -31.37 42.97 2.23
CA GLY A 464 -30.19 42.61 3.02
C GLY A 464 -30.27 41.20 3.63
N VAL A 465 -31.46 40.76 4.05
CA VAL A 465 -31.69 39.36 4.48
C VAL A 465 -31.55 38.40 3.29
N SER A 466 -32.18 38.67 2.15
CA SER A 466 -32.09 37.82 0.96
C SER A 466 -30.65 37.71 0.44
N ASP A 467 -29.90 38.83 0.42
CA ASP A 467 -28.49 38.86 -0.02
C ASP A 467 -27.59 38.09 0.96
N SER A 468 -27.78 38.26 2.26
CA SER A 468 -27.07 37.49 3.31
C SER A 468 -27.32 35.98 3.18
N VAL A 469 -28.54 35.57 2.82
CA VAL A 469 -28.85 34.15 2.56
C VAL A 469 -28.24 33.68 1.24
N ALA A 470 -28.26 34.49 0.17
CA ALA A 470 -27.61 34.16 -1.09
C ALA A 470 -26.09 33.97 -0.93
N ASP A 471 -25.41 34.85 -0.18
CA ASP A 471 -23.99 34.73 0.15
C ASP A 471 -23.70 33.48 1.00
N ALA A 472 -24.58 33.14 1.95
CA ALA A 472 -24.46 31.94 2.79
C ALA A 472 -24.67 30.62 2.01
N ILE A 473 -25.42 30.64 0.90
CA ILE A 473 -25.58 29.50 -0.02
C ILE A 473 -24.41 29.42 -1.01
N GLY A 474 -23.94 30.57 -1.51
CA GLY A 474 -22.84 30.68 -2.46
C GLY A 474 -23.13 30.10 -3.84
N GLY A 475 -22.07 29.71 -4.57
CA GLY A 475 -22.19 29.26 -5.97
C GLY A 475 -22.54 30.42 -6.90
N ASN A 476 -23.50 30.20 -7.81
CA ASN A 476 -24.06 31.22 -8.70
C ASN A 476 -25.42 31.74 -8.19
N THR A 477 -25.62 31.80 -6.86
CA THR A 477 -26.88 32.22 -6.25
C THR A 477 -27.09 33.74 -6.39
N THR A 478 -28.33 34.15 -6.67
CA THR A 478 -28.70 35.55 -6.93
C THR A 478 -30.06 35.89 -6.32
N VAL A 479 -30.29 37.18 -6.06
CA VAL A 479 -31.54 37.70 -5.49
C VAL A 479 -32.25 38.56 -6.53
N ASN A 480 -33.48 38.20 -6.84
CA ASN A 480 -34.34 38.85 -7.83
C ASN A 480 -34.91 40.20 -7.33
N PRO A 481 -35.45 41.06 -8.21
CA PRO A 481 -36.01 42.38 -7.83
C PRO A 481 -37.25 42.34 -6.91
N ASP A 482 -37.90 41.17 -6.79
CA ASP A 482 -39.02 40.91 -5.88
C ASP A 482 -38.56 40.33 -4.52
N GLY A 483 -37.25 40.12 -4.34
CA GLY A 483 -36.63 39.53 -3.15
C GLY A 483 -36.41 38.02 -3.22
N THR A 484 -37.01 37.31 -4.19
CA THR A 484 -36.87 35.85 -4.32
C THR A 484 -35.44 35.43 -4.66
N ILE A 485 -35.05 34.23 -4.26
CA ILE A 485 -33.67 33.73 -4.38
C ILE A 485 -33.60 32.67 -5.48
N ASN A 486 -32.80 32.95 -6.51
CA ASN A 486 -32.46 32.02 -7.59
C ASN A 486 -31.08 31.40 -7.30
N THR A 487 -31.06 30.15 -6.84
CA THR A 487 -29.86 29.34 -6.66
C THR A 487 -29.42 28.69 -7.97
N SER A 488 -28.11 28.58 -8.19
CA SER A 488 -27.56 27.64 -9.18
C SER A 488 -26.11 27.24 -8.89
N ASN A 489 -25.71 26.05 -9.35
CA ASN A 489 -24.34 25.52 -9.23
C ASN A 489 -23.72 25.65 -7.82
N ILE A 490 -24.47 25.24 -6.80
CA ILE A 490 -24.07 25.39 -5.39
C ILE A 490 -22.79 24.58 -5.13
N GLY A 491 -21.78 25.24 -4.53
CA GLY A 491 -20.47 24.64 -4.25
C GLY A 491 -19.68 24.17 -5.48
N GLY A 492 -20.08 24.52 -6.70
CA GLY A 492 -19.48 24.01 -7.94
C GLY A 492 -19.92 22.59 -8.34
N THR A 493 -20.97 22.05 -7.70
CA THR A 493 -21.46 20.67 -7.92
C THR A 493 -22.31 20.49 -9.18
N GLY A 494 -22.66 21.58 -9.89
CA GLY A 494 -23.63 21.54 -10.99
C GLY A 494 -25.09 21.37 -10.56
N HIS A 495 -25.38 21.40 -9.25
CA HIS A 495 -26.74 21.29 -8.70
C HIS A 495 -27.26 22.63 -8.17
N ASP A 496 -28.58 22.84 -8.29
CA ASP A 496 -29.23 24.13 -8.03
C ASP A 496 -29.95 24.20 -6.66
N ASN A 497 -29.85 23.15 -5.83
CA ASN A 497 -30.29 23.17 -4.43
C ASN A 497 -29.28 22.43 -3.53
N ILE A 498 -29.25 22.80 -2.24
CA ILE A 498 -28.26 22.30 -1.27
C ILE A 498 -28.38 20.79 -1.07
N ASN A 499 -29.60 20.26 -1.00
CA ASN A 499 -29.83 18.82 -0.86
C ASN A 499 -29.14 18.02 -1.97
N ASP A 500 -29.31 18.42 -3.23
CA ASP A 500 -28.77 17.67 -4.37
C ASP A 500 -27.25 17.87 -4.52
N ALA A 501 -26.75 19.08 -4.24
CA ALA A 501 -25.31 19.35 -4.15
C ALA A 501 -24.63 18.48 -3.08
N ILE A 502 -25.22 18.42 -1.87
CA ILE A 502 -24.74 17.60 -0.77
C ILE A 502 -24.86 16.10 -1.09
N ALA A 503 -25.92 15.67 -1.79
CA ALA A 503 -26.11 14.28 -2.22
C ALA A 503 -25.11 13.88 -3.34
N SER A 504 -24.72 14.79 -4.23
CA SER A 504 -23.62 14.59 -5.20
C SER A 504 -22.30 14.39 -4.47
N VAL A 505 -21.90 15.30 -3.58
CA VAL A 505 -20.64 15.17 -2.82
C VAL A 505 -20.62 13.89 -1.98
N LYS A 506 -21.77 13.48 -1.41
CA LYS A 506 -21.92 12.19 -0.72
C LYS A 506 -21.71 11.00 -1.65
N LYS A 507 -22.28 11.04 -2.86
CA LYS A 507 -22.13 10.00 -3.89
C LYS A 507 -20.68 9.89 -4.36
N ASP A 508 -19.99 11.01 -4.52
CA ASP A 508 -18.60 11.05 -4.99
C ASP A 508 -17.64 10.57 -3.89
N ALA A 509 -17.87 10.96 -2.64
CA ALA A 509 -17.17 10.39 -1.47
C ALA A 509 -17.38 8.87 -1.35
N GLN A 510 -18.60 8.37 -1.61
CA GLN A 510 -18.89 6.92 -1.68
C GLN A 510 -18.32 6.24 -2.94
N SER A 511 -17.89 7.00 -3.95
CA SER A 511 -17.34 6.49 -5.21
C SER A 511 -15.81 6.57 -5.27
N ALA A 512 -15.17 7.10 -4.22
CA ALA A 512 -13.71 7.13 -4.06
C ALA A 512 -13.16 5.71 -3.90
N LYS A 513 -12.75 5.11 -5.02
CA LYS A 513 -12.22 3.73 -5.07
C LYS A 513 -10.69 3.74 -5.07
N SER A 514 -10.10 3.27 -3.98
CA SER A 514 -8.74 2.72 -4.02
C SER A 514 -8.76 1.34 -4.70
N SER A 515 -7.64 0.94 -5.31
CA SER A 515 -7.51 -0.39 -5.90
C SER A 515 -6.08 -0.93 -5.78
N VAL A 516 -5.89 -2.08 -5.13
CA VAL A 516 -4.62 -2.79 -5.08
C VAL A 516 -4.54 -3.78 -6.25
N SER A 517 -3.43 -3.77 -7.01
CA SER A 517 -3.33 -4.53 -8.28
C SER A 517 -2.33 -5.69 -8.21
N ASN A 518 -2.85 -6.91 -8.04
CA ASN A 518 -2.08 -8.16 -8.13
C ASN A 518 -2.01 -8.67 -9.59
N LYS A 519 -1.21 -8.01 -10.45
CA LYS A 519 -1.16 -8.31 -11.90
C LYS A 519 -0.23 -9.48 -12.27
N ASP A 520 0.75 -9.80 -11.44
CA ASP A 520 1.67 -10.93 -11.64
C ASP A 520 1.21 -12.22 -10.94
N GLY A 521 0.43 -12.09 -9.86
CA GLY A 521 -0.06 -13.19 -9.04
C GLY A 521 0.89 -13.60 -7.91
N ASN A 522 1.87 -12.74 -7.57
CA ASN A 522 2.90 -13.04 -6.56
C ASN A 522 2.54 -12.58 -5.15
N ILE A 523 1.57 -11.67 -5.01
CA ILE A 523 1.03 -11.23 -3.73
C ILE A 523 -0.35 -11.86 -3.46
N VAL A 524 -0.78 -11.85 -2.21
CA VAL A 524 -2.18 -12.06 -1.78
C VAL A 524 -2.74 -10.70 -1.37
N VAL A 525 -4.00 -10.44 -1.74
CA VAL A 525 -4.73 -9.22 -1.38
C VAL A 525 -6.06 -9.67 -0.76
N ASN A 526 -6.17 -9.55 0.56
CA ASN A 526 -7.42 -9.82 1.27
C ASN A 526 -8.20 -8.51 1.40
N GLU A 527 -9.39 -8.43 0.79
CA GLU A 527 -10.32 -7.31 0.97
C GLU A 527 -11.23 -7.59 2.17
N SER A 528 -11.26 -6.68 3.14
CA SER A 528 -12.26 -6.67 4.22
C SER A 528 -12.97 -5.33 4.31
N LYS A 529 -14.26 -5.34 4.71
CA LYS A 529 -15.08 -4.13 4.84
C LYS A 529 -15.54 -3.94 6.27
N ASN A 530 -15.25 -2.75 6.79
CA ASN A 530 -15.58 -2.37 8.14
C ASN A 530 -17.02 -1.83 8.23
N ALA A 531 -17.54 -1.75 9.45
CA ALA A 531 -18.91 -1.30 9.72
C ALA A 531 -19.17 0.19 9.42
N ASP A 532 -18.11 0.99 9.22
CA ASP A 532 -18.19 2.40 8.80
C ASP A 532 -18.19 2.60 7.27
N GLY A 533 -17.96 1.54 6.50
CA GLY A 533 -17.85 1.57 5.04
C GLY A 533 -16.41 1.68 4.52
N SER A 534 -15.40 1.81 5.38
CA SER A 534 -14.00 1.69 4.97
C SER A 534 -13.71 0.29 4.42
N THR A 535 -12.75 0.21 3.50
CA THR A 535 -12.26 -1.04 2.92
C THR A 535 -10.78 -1.13 3.17
N ASP A 536 -10.36 -2.14 3.95
CA ASP A 536 -8.97 -2.43 4.26
C ASP A 536 -8.45 -3.54 3.36
N TYR A 537 -7.22 -3.36 2.89
CA TYR A 537 -6.49 -4.31 2.06
C TYR A 537 -5.26 -4.83 2.79
N GLU A 538 -5.35 -6.06 3.29
CA GLU A 538 -4.18 -6.77 3.81
C GLU A 538 -3.39 -7.37 2.65
N VAL A 539 -2.09 -7.07 2.58
CA VAL A 539 -1.19 -7.43 1.48
C VAL A 539 -0.02 -8.29 1.96
N GLY A 540 0.11 -9.48 1.41
CA GLY A 540 1.16 -10.45 1.74
C GLY A 540 1.75 -11.14 0.51
N LEU A 541 2.72 -12.04 0.71
CA LEU A 541 3.26 -12.91 -0.34
C LEU A 541 2.34 -14.12 -0.57
N ALA A 542 2.30 -14.65 -1.79
CA ALA A 542 1.56 -15.86 -2.13
C ALA A 542 2.40 -17.14 -1.96
N ASP A 543 1.75 -18.25 -1.57
CA ASP A 543 2.35 -19.59 -1.44
C ASP A 543 3.10 -20.09 -2.69
N LYS A 544 2.85 -19.47 -3.85
CA LYS A 544 3.39 -19.87 -5.16
C LYS A 544 3.78 -18.64 -5.98
N ILE A 545 5.03 -18.23 -5.85
CA ILE A 545 5.62 -17.13 -6.64
C ILE A 545 5.92 -17.61 -8.07
N LYS A 546 5.55 -16.79 -9.05
CA LYS A 546 5.84 -16.95 -10.49
C LYS A 546 6.95 -15.98 -10.89
N VAL A 547 8.17 -16.51 -10.93
CA VAL A 547 9.35 -15.86 -11.51
C VAL A 547 9.57 -16.32 -12.95
N LYS A 548 10.10 -15.46 -13.81
CA LYS A 548 10.44 -15.80 -15.21
C LYS A 548 11.76 -16.56 -15.33
N GLU A 549 12.67 -16.26 -14.42
CA GLU A 549 14.06 -16.69 -14.39
C GLU A 549 14.52 -16.64 -12.92
N VAL A 550 15.44 -17.53 -12.54
CA VAL A 550 16.08 -17.57 -11.22
C VAL A 550 17.57 -17.71 -11.47
N ASP A 551 18.31 -16.64 -11.22
CA ASP A 551 19.77 -16.65 -11.20
C ASP A 551 20.21 -16.75 -9.72
N ALA A 552 20.91 -17.83 -9.37
CA ALA A 552 21.28 -18.15 -8.00
C ALA A 552 22.46 -19.14 -7.98
N ASP A 553 23.49 -18.86 -7.20
CA ASP A 553 24.70 -19.71 -7.08
C ASP A 553 24.38 -21.13 -6.60
N GLN A 554 23.37 -21.29 -5.74
CA GLN A 554 22.82 -22.57 -5.31
C GLN A 554 21.30 -22.47 -5.08
N VAL A 555 20.57 -23.53 -5.43
CA VAL A 555 19.13 -23.67 -5.17
C VAL A 555 18.92 -24.86 -4.23
N ASN A 556 18.78 -24.58 -2.93
CA ASN A 556 18.43 -25.61 -1.95
C ASN A 556 16.90 -25.87 -1.98
N ALA A 557 16.48 -26.89 -2.72
CA ALA A 557 15.09 -27.32 -2.82
C ALA A 557 15.01 -28.85 -2.91
N GLY A 558 14.23 -29.49 -2.03
CA GLY A 558 14.11 -30.96 -1.98
C GLY A 558 13.56 -31.62 -3.25
N GLN A 559 12.90 -30.85 -4.13
CA GLN A 559 12.57 -31.27 -5.49
C GLN A 559 12.58 -30.08 -6.46
N VAL A 560 13.28 -30.23 -7.60
CA VAL A 560 13.20 -29.32 -8.75
C VAL A 560 12.53 -30.04 -9.91
N ASN A 561 11.50 -29.42 -10.51
CA ASN A 561 10.76 -29.98 -11.65
C ASN A 561 10.80 -29.01 -12.83
N VAL A 562 11.57 -29.33 -13.86
CA VAL A 562 11.62 -28.59 -15.13
C VAL A 562 10.65 -29.25 -16.11
N VAL A 563 9.50 -28.63 -16.35
CA VAL A 563 8.44 -29.11 -17.26
C VAL A 563 8.52 -28.36 -18.59
N GLY A 564 8.44 -29.07 -19.71
CA GLY A 564 8.33 -28.47 -21.05
C GLY A 564 7.84 -29.44 -22.12
N ASP A 565 7.82 -28.99 -23.38
CA ASP A 565 7.27 -29.72 -24.54
C ASP A 565 7.89 -31.11 -24.82
N LYS A 566 9.02 -31.43 -24.17
CA LYS A 566 9.73 -32.71 -24.28
C LYS A 566 9.55 -33.62 -23.05
N GLY A 567 8.71 -33.21 -22.09
CA GLY A 567 8.48 -33.93 -20.84
C GLY A 567 8.93 -33.14 -19.60
N THR A 568 9.06 -33.84 -18.48
CA THR A 568 9.49 -33.31 -17.19
C THR A 568 10.84 -33.91 -16.80
N THR A 569 11.80 -33.06 -16.46
CA THR A 569 13.00 -33.45 -15.70
C THR A 569 12.76 -33.16 -14.23
N THR A 570 12.92 -34.18 -13.39
CA THR A 570 12.81 -34.09 -11.92
C THR A 570 14.19 -34.35 -11.31
N ILE A 571 14.59 -33.49 -10.38
CA ILE A 571 15.80 -33.64 -9.56
C ILE A 571 15.36 -33.69 -8.08
N THR A 572 15.85 -34.68 -7.34
CA THR A 572 15.69 -34.82 -5.87
C THR A 572 17.00 -35.36 -5.27
N GLY A 573 17.07 -35.54 -3.95
CA GLY A 573 18.17 -36.27 -3.30
C GLY A 573 18.37 -37.71 -3.82
N GLY A 574 17.34 -38.31 -4.46
CA GLY A 574 17.45 -39.60 -5.14
C GLY A 574 18.11 -39.56 -6.53
N GLY A 575 18.43 -38.38 -7.06
CA GLY A 575 19.07 -38.16 -8.36
C GLY A 575 18.16 -37.49 -9.41
N ILE A 576 18.46 -37.75 -10.69
CA ILE A 576 17.81 -37.14 -11.86
C ILE A 576 16.93 -38.17 -12.58
N SER A 577 15.67 -37.82 -12.84
CA SER A 577 14.74 -38.63 -13.63
C SER A 577 14.08 -37.79 -14.73
N ILE A 578 13.95 -38.36 -15.94
CA ILE A 578 13.29 -37.72 -17.08
C ILE A 578 12.07 -38.55 -17.48
N THR A 579 10.90 -37.91 -17.50
CA THR A 579 9.63 -38.51 -17.95
C THR A 579 9.16 -37.78 -19.21
N GLY A 580 8.83 -38.52 -20.27
CA GLY A 580 8.36 -37.96 -21.54
C GLY A 580 6.97 -37.31 -21.46
N PRO A 581 6.54 -36.60 -22.52
CA PRO A 581 5.34 -35.77 -22.52
C PRO A 581 4.02 -36.56 -22.49
N LYS A 582 4.06 -37.90 -22.47
CA LYS A 582 2.92 -38.80 -22.29
C LYS A 582 3.09 -39.75 -21.10
N GLY A 583 4.06 -39.47 -20.21
CA GLY A 583 4.37 -40.33 -19.06
C GLY A 583 5.32 -41.50 -19.37
N GLU A 584 5.94 -41.53 -20.56
CA GLU A 584 6.89 -42.58 -20.93
C GLU A 584 8.24 -42.42 -20.19
N ALA A 585 8.84 -43.52 -19.75
CA ALA A 585 10.14 -43.49 -19.09
C ALA A 585 11.25 -43.00 -20.04
N GLY A 586 11.88 -41.88 -19.68
CA GLY A 586 13.11 -41.40 -20.29
C GLY A 586 14.36 -41.97 -19.59
N PRO A 587 15.55 -41.44 -19.91
CA PRO A 587 16.76 -41.76 -19.16
C PRO A 587 16.71 -41.22 -17.72
N SER A 588 17.36 -41.93 -16.79
CA SER A 588 17.56 -41.47 -15.41
C SER A 588 18.95 -41.83 -14.89
N MET A 589 19.39 -41.09 -13.88
CA MET A 589 20.61 -41.31 -13.12
C MET A 589 20.26 -41.13 -11.64
N THR A 590 20.07 -42.25 -10.94
CA THR A 590 19.66 -42.28 -9.52
C THR A 590 20.74 -42.95 -8.67
N THR A 591 20.50 -43.05 -7.36
CA THR A 591 21.33 -43.87 -6.44
C THR A 591 21.37 -45.36 -6.81
N GLU A 592 20.45 -45.85 -7.64
CA GLU A 592 20.46 -47.20 -8.21
C GLU A 592 21.36 -47.33 -9.48
N GLY A 593 21.83 -46.21 -10.03
CA GLY A 593 22.69 -46.15 -11.21
C GLY A 593 22.03 -45.47 -12.42
N ILE A 594 22.50 -45.83 -13.63
CA ILE A 594 22.06 -45.23 -14.90
C ILE A 594 21.05 -46.15 -15.60
N ASN A 595 19.85 -45.64 -15.88
CA ASN A 595 18.86 -46.31 -16.70
C ASN A 595 18.65 -45.54 -18.01
N ALA A 596 18.81 -46.20 -19.16
CA ALA A 596 18.69 -45.58 -20.47
C ALA A 596 17.23 -45.40 -20.96
N GLY A 597 16.21 -45.75 -20.17
CA GLY A 597 14.80 -45.67 -20.57
C GLY A 597 14.46 -46.50 -21.80
N GLY A 598 15.15 -47.63 -22.01
CA GLY A 598 15.04 -48.46 -23.21
C GLY A 598 15.60 -47.82 -24.50
N LYS A 599 16.40 -46.75 -24.41
CA LYS A 599 17.08 -46.11 -25.54
C LYS A 599 18.50 -46.67 -25.72
N LYS A 600 19.10 -46.49 -26.91
CA LYS A 600 20.51 -46.83 -27.14
C LYS A 600 21.41 -45.83 -26.42
N VAL A 601 22.41 -46.31 -25.69
CA VAL A 601 23.51 -45.47 -25.18
C VAL A 601 24.56 -45.34 -26.29
N THR A 602 24.96 -44.12 -26.61
CA THR A 602 25.92 -43.79 -27.67
C THR A 602 26.98 -42.81 -27.14
N GLY A 603 28.18 -42.80 -27.74
CA GLY A 603 29.31 -42.02 -27.22
C GLY A 603 30.08 -42.69 -26.07
N VAL A 604 29.81 -43.97 -25.80
CA VAL A 604 30.59 -44.79 -24.84
C VAL A 604 32.00 -45.00 -25.39
N ALA A 605 33.00 -44.47 -24.69
CA ALA A 605 34.42 -44.66 -24.99
C ALA A 605 34.85 -46.13 -24.77
N ASP A 606 36.10 -46.47 -25.10
CA ASP A 606 36.65 -47.80 -24.85
C ASP A 606 36.89 -47.98 -23.34
N GLY A 607 36.09 -48.85 -22.69
CA GLY A 607 36.22 -49.17 -21.27
C GLY A 607 37.37 -50.12 -20.96
N SER A 608 37.94 -50.05 -19.75
CA SER A 608 39.02 -50.94 -19.31
C SER A 608 38.59 -52.41 -19.28
N ILE A 609 39.20 -53.25 -20.12
CA ILE A 609 38.95 -54.70 -20.15
C ILE A 609 39.84 -55.40 -19.12
N THR A 610 39.51 -55.19 -17.84
CA THR A 610 40.22 -55.79 -16.70
C THR A 610 39.24 -56.45 -15.73
N LYS A 611 39.73 -57.43 -14.94
CA LYS A 611 38.91 -58.33 -14.10
C LYS A 611 37.87 -57.60 -13.24
N ASP A 612 38.26 -56.49 -12.63
CA ASP A 612 37.48 -55.80 -11.61
C ASP A 612 36.91 -54.46 -12.11
N SER A 613 37.04 -54.18 -13.41
CA SER A 613 36.51 -52.98 -14.09
C SER A 613 35.01 -52.77 -13.84
N LYS A 614 34.58 -51.51 -13.92
CA LYS A 614 33.19 -51.07 -13.86
C LYS A 614 32.80 -50.22 -15.08
N ASP A 615 33.71 -50.10 -16.04
CA ASP A 615 33.50 -49.31 -17.24
C ASP A 615 32.51 -50.00 -18.17
N ALA A 616 31.65 -49.21 -18.83
CA ALA A 616 30.83 -49.73 -19.91
C ALA A 616 31.72 -50.02 -21.14
N ILE A 617 31.79 -51.28 -21.57
CA ILE A 617 32.44 -51.63 -22.84
C ILE A 617 31.53 -51.26 -24.03
N ASN A 618 32.12 -50.84 -25.14
CA ASN A 618 31.38 -50.49 -26.36
C ASN A 618 31.40 -51.60 -27.42
N GLY A 619 30.61 -51.42 -28.48
CA GLY A 619 30.48 -52.39 -29.57
C GLY A 619 31.76 -52.58 -30.41
N GLY A 620 32.66 -51.60 -30.46
CA GLY A 620 33.95 -51.71 -31.13
C GLY A 620 34.89 -52.68 -30.42
N GLN A 621 34.94 -52.61 -29.08
CA GLN A 621 35.73 -53.52 -28.25
C GLN A 621 35.24 -54.97 -28.33
N LEU A 622 33.92 -55.18 -28.30
CA LEU A 622 33.33 -56.51 -28.50
C LEU A 622 33.61 -57.03 -29.93
N HIS A 623 33.54 -56.17 -30.94
CA HIS A 623 33.90 -56.55 -32.32
C HIS A 623 35.38 -56.94 -32.45
N GLN A 624 36.29 -56.17 -31.85
CA GLN A 624 37.73 -56.50 -31.85
C GLN A 624 37.98 -57.87 -31.24
N SER A 625 37.37 -58.18 -30.08
CA SER A 625 37.48 -59.50 -29.43
C SER A 625 37.03 -60.65 -30.36
N TYR A 626 35.96 -60.47 -31.14
CA TYR A 626 35.56 -61.46 -32.14
C TYR A 626 36.57 -61.60 -33.29
N GLN A 627 37.20 -60.50 -33.73
CA GLN A 627 38.24 -60.55 -34.77
C GLN A 627 39.52 -61.24 -34.24
N ASP A 628 39.90 -61.01 -32.99
CA ASP A 628 41.06 -61.64 -32.35
C ASP A 628 40.86 -63.17 -32.26
N ILE A 629 39.66 -63.63 -31.88
CA ILE A 629 39.30 -65.06 -31.88
C ILE A 629 39.31 -65.63 -33.31
N GLY A 630 38.82 -64.88 -34.30
CA GLY A 630 38.87 -65.26 -35.71
C GLY A 630 40.31 -65.43 -36.22
N ALA A 631 41.19 -64.50 -35.89
CA ALA A 631 42.60 -64.54 -36.22
C ALA A 631 43.34 -65.69 -35.53
N ALA A 632 43.05 -65.95 -34.25
CA ALA A 632 43.65 -67.04 -33.48
C ALA A 632 43.26 -68.44 -34.00
N LEU A 633 42.05 -68.60 -34.53
CA LEU A 633 41.62 -69.82 -35.20
C LEU A 633 42.17 -69.91 -36.64
N GLY A 634 42.32 -68.78 -37.33
CA GLY A 634 42.77 -68.73 -38.73
C GLY A 634 41.73 -69.33 -39.68
N GLY A 635 42.18 -69.89 -40.82
CA GLY A 635 41.30 -70.52 -41.82
C GLY A 635 40.21 -69.60 -42.41
N GLY A 636 40.32 -68.27 -42.22
CA GLY A 636 39.29 -67.30 -42.60
C GLY A 636 38.08 -67.23 -41.66
N ALA A 637 38.21 -67.65 -40.40
CA ALA A 637 37.22 -67.40 -39.34
C ALA A 637 37.10 -65.89 -39.00
N GLY A 638 35.99 -65.50 -38.36
CA GLY A 638 35.74 -64.14 -37.91
C GLY A 638 34.25 -63.82 -37.73
N TYR A 639 33.92 -62.54 -37.58
CA TYR A 639 32.54 -62.10 -37.35
C TYR A 639 32.05 -61.09 -38.40
N ASP A 640 30.94 -61.41 -39.07
CA ASP A 640 30.24 -60.57 -40.04
C ASP A 640 29.08 -59.86 -39.32
N PRO A 641 28.99 -58.51 -39.31
CA PRO A 641 27.94 -57.78 -38.59
C PRO A 641 26.49 -58.04 -39.06
N GLU A 642 26.29 -58.62 -40.25
CA GLU A 642 24.97 -58.98 -40.78
C GLU A 642 24.66 -60.47 -40.63
N LYS A 643 25.69 -61.33 -40.68
CA LYS A 643 25.56 -62.79 -40.79
C LYS A 643 26.06 -63.57 -39.56
N GLY A 644 26.69 -62.87 -38.61
CA GLY A 644 27.19 -63.43 -37.37
C GLY A 644 28.55 -64.12 -37.49
N TRP A 645 28.76 -65.14 -36.66
CA TRP A 645 30.04 -65.85 -36.56
C TRP A 645 30.29 -66.79 -37.75
N LYS A 646 31.50 -66.73 -38.31
CA LYS A 646 31.99 -67.58 -39.39
C LYS A 646 33.13 -68.47 -38.88
N GLY A 647 32.96 -69.78 -38.99
CA GLY A 647 33.98 -70.77 -38.61
C GLY A 647 35.21 -70.79 -39.54
N PRO A 648 36.33 -71.38 -39.08
CA PRO A 648 37.55 -71.52 -39.88
C PRO A 648 37.38 -72.62 -40.94
N SER A 649 38.20 -72.56 -41.99
CA SER A 649 38.30 -73.63 -43.00
C SER A 649 39.76 -73.95 -43.30
N TYR A 650 40.16 -75.20 -43.09
CA TYR A 650 41.53 -75.69 -43.25
C TYR A 650 41.58 -76.77 -44.34
N ASN A 651 42.58 -76.73 -45.23
CA ASN A 651 42.84 -77.82 -46.17
C ASN A 651 43.89 -78.77 -45.58
N VAL A 652 43.47 -79.94 -45.12
CA VAL A 652 44.28 -80.87 -44.31
C VAL A 652 44.09 -82.29 -44.81
N ALA A 653 45.20 -83.04 -44.91
CA ALA A 653 45.26 -84.41 -45.45
C ALA A 653 44.67 -84.59 -46.89
N GLY A 654 44.36 -83.50 -47.60
CA GLY A 654 43.74 -83.52 -48.93
C GLY A 654 42.24 -83.19 -48.95
N GLY A 655 41.65 -82.80 -47.82
CA GLY A 655 40.25 -82.39 -47.73
C GLY A 655 40.03 -81.14 -46.86
N THR A 656 38.91 -80.45 -47.07
CA THR A 656 38.53 -79.24 -46.34
C THR A 656 37.84 -79.58 -45.02
N GLN A 657 38.35 -79.03 -43.92
CA GLN A 657 37.86 -79.24 -42.55
C GLN A 657 37.40 -77.90 -41.95
N ASN A 658 36.18 -77.82 -41.42
CA ASN A 658 35.53 -76.55 -41.08
C ASN A 658 35.49 -76.22 -39.57
N ASN A 659 36.33 -76.90 -38.78
CA ASN A 659 36.64 -76.59 -37.39
C ASN A 659 38.00 -77.21 -37.02
N VAL A 660 38.53 -76.85 -35.84
CA VAL A 660 39.84 -77.31 -35.36
C VAL A 660 39.87 -78.81 -35.07
N GLY A 661 38.79 -79.39 -34.54
CA GLY A 661 38.73 -80.80 -34.19
C GLY A 661 38.86 -81.72 -35.41
N ASP A 662 38.07 -81.47 -36.44
CA ASP A 662 38.12 -82.23 -37.69
C ASP A 662 39.47 -82.07 -38.41
N ALA A 663 40.08 -80.88 -38.33
CA ALA A 663 41.42 -80.63 -38.86
C ALA A 663 42.50 -81.47 -38.14
N LEU A 664 42.47 -81.55 -36.81
CA LEU A 664 43.41 -82.37 -36.04
C LEU A 664 43.19 -83.87 -36.28
N ASN A 665 41.93 -84.33 -36.29
CA ASN A 665 41.57 -85.71 -36.62
C ASN A 665 42.09 -86.14 -38.01
N ALA A 666 42.06 -85.24 -39.00
CA ALA A 666 42.59 -85.49 -40.33
C ALA A 666 44.14 -85.65 -40.37
N ILE A 667 44.87 -84.99 -39.46
CA ILE A 667 46.33 -85.18 -39.31
C ILE A 667 46.63 -86.51 -38.64
N ASP A 668 45.95 -86.82 -37.53
CA ASP A 668 46.20 -88.00 -36.71
C ASP A 668 46.06 -89.32 -37.51
N ASN A 669 44.99 -89.42 -38.31
CA ASN A 669 44.80 -90.51 -39.27
C ASN A 669 45.96 -90.61 -40.27
N ARG A 670 46.49 -89.48 -40.76
CA ARG A 670 47.60 -89.47 -41.74
C ARG A 670 48.95 -89.84 -41.11
N VAL A 671 49.19 -89.47 -39.85
CA VAL A 671 50.38 -89.89 -39.09
C VAL A 671 50.35 -91.40 -38.84
N THR A 672 49.19 -91.93 -38.43
CA THR A 672 48.98 -93.37 -38.21
C THR A 672 49.33 -94.19 -39.47
N ASN A 673 48.76 -93.84 -40.62
CA ASN A 673 49.03 -94.51 -41.90
C ASN A 673 50.52 -94.48 -42.32
N LEU A 674 51.29 -93.47 -41.91
CA LEU A 674 52.73 -93.38 -42.20
C LEU A 674 53.57 -94.34 -41.33
N GLY A 675 53.13 -94.58 -40.09
CA GLY A 675 53.77 -95.54 -39.18
C GLY A 675 53.76 -96.96 -39.74
N ASP A 676 52.59 -97.42 -40.20
CA ASP A 676 52.41 -98.76 -40.79
C ASP A 676 53.32 -98.97 -42.01
N GLN A 677 53.41 -97.97 -42.90
CA GLN A 677 54.26 -98.01 -44.09
C GLN A 677 55.75 -98.12 -43.76
N LEU A 678 56.21 -97.40 -42.73
CA LEU A 678 57.61 -97.49 -42.26
C LEU A 678 57.91 -98.86 -41.64
N GLN A 679 57.00 -99.41 -40.84
CA GLN A 679 57.18 -100.71 -40.19
C GLN A 679 57.33 -101.85 -41.21
N GLN A 680 56.55 -101.84 -42.29
CA GLN A 680 56.67 -102.81 -43.38
C GLN A 680 58.05 -102.74 -44.07
N ALA A 681 58.55 -101.53 -44.34
CA ALA A 681 59.83 -101.33 -45.04
C ALA A 681 61.05 -101.88 -44.27
N PHE A 682 61.05 -101.79 -42.94
CA PHE A 682 62.09 -102.43 -42.12
C PHE A 682 62.03 -103.97 -42.18
N TYR A 683 60.82 -104.54 -42.16
CA TYR A 683 60.64 -106.00 -42.16
C TYR A 683 61.13 -106.68 -43.43
N ASP A 684 60.87 -106.08 -44.60
CA ASP A 684 61.37 -106.58 -45.89
C ASP A 684 62.88 -106.35 -46.09
N THR A 685 63.48 -105.39 -45.38
CA THR A 685 64.91 -105.14 -45.42
C THR A 685 65.69 -106.26 -44.75
N ASN A 686 65.31 -106.66 -43.52
CA ASN A 686 66.00 -107.71 -42.78
C ASN A 686 66.02 -109.06 -43.55
N LYS A 687 64.88 -109.47 -44.13
CA LYS A 687 64.78 -110.72 -44.92
C LYS A 687 65.69 -110.80 -46.14
N ARG A 688 66.28 -109.68 -46.58
CA ARG A 688 67.26 -109.63 -47.67
C ARG A 688 68.71 -109.77 -47.16
N MET A 689 68.96 -109.47 -45.89
CA MET A 689 70.27 -109.64 -45.25
C MET A 689 70.55 -111.12 -44.95
N ASP A 690 69.60 -111.83 -44.30
CA ASP A 690 69.75 -113.25 -43.97
C ASP A 690 70.13 -114.09 -45.21
N LYS A 691 69.40 -113.86 -46.32
CA LYS A 691 69.62 -114.53 -47.61
C LYS A 691 70.93 -114.17 -48.33
N LEU A 692 71.64 -113.15 -47.88
CA LEU A 692 72.96 -112.78 -48.39
C LEU A 692 74.06 -113.55 -47.64
N GLU A 693 73.96 -113.61 -46.31
CA GLU A 693 74.89 -114.33 -45.44
C GLU A 693 74.93 -115.83 -45.75
N ASP A 694 73.76 -116.45 -45.94
CA ASP A 694 73.58 -117.82 -46.41
C ASP A 694 74.36 -118.12 -47.69
N LYS A 695 74.23 -117.23 -48.69
CA LYS A 695 74.87 -117.40 -50.01
C LYS A 695 76.37 -117.22 -49.97
N MET A 696 76.86 -116.27 -49.17
CA MET A 696 78.30 -116.06 -48.98
C MET A 696 78.95 -117.27 -48.29
N SER A 697 78.30 -117.79 -47.25
CA SER A 697 78.74 -118.97 -46.50
C SER A 697 78.92 -120.20 -47.41
N ALA A 698 77.93 -120.48 -48.28
CA ALA A 698 78.01 -121.60 -49.22
C ALA A 698 79.09 -121.45 -50.31
N GLY A 699 79.41 -120.22 -50.74
CA GLY A 699 80.49 -119.95 -51.69
C GLY A 699 81.88 -120.21 -51.11
N ILE A 700 82.08 -119.91 -49.82
CA ILE A 700 83.32 -120.20 -49.09
C ILE A 700 83.50 -121.72 -48.97
N ALA A 701 82.45 -122.45 -48.54
CA ALA A 701 82.47 -123.91 -48.49
C ALA A 701 82.83 -124.55 -49.85
N ALA A 702 82.21 -124.07 -50.94
CA ALA A 702 82.49 -124.56 -52.29
C ALA A 702 83.95 -124.36 -52.73
N THR A 703 84.59 -123.26 -52.29
CA THR A 703 86.01 -123.01 -52.58
C THR A 703 86.91 -124.00 -51.83
N ALA A 704 86.60 -124.28 -50.56
CA ALA A 704 87.39 -125.16 -49.69
C ALA A 704 87.31 -126.65 -50.11
N ALA A 705 86.21 -127.10 -50.72
CA ALA A 705 86.00 -128.49 -51.13
C ALA A 705 86.85 -128.97 -52.32
N LEU A 706 87.75 -128.13 -52.88
CA LEU A 706 88.49 -128.41 -54.11
C LEU A 706 89.95 -128.84 -53.86
N GLU A 707 90.18 -130.13 -53.63
CA GLU A 707 91.53 -130.69 -53.45
C GLU A 707 92.35 -130.86 -54.74
N ASN A 708 93.69 -130.83 -54.62
CA ASN A 708 94.61 -130.95 -55.75
C ASN A 708 94.86 -132.42 -56.12
N ALA A 709 94.44 -132.83 -57.33
CA ALA A 709 94.67 -134.19 -57.82
C ALA A 709 96.19 -134.50 -58.01
N PRO A 710 96.64 -135.74 -57.72
CA PRO A 710 98.06 -136.12 -57.81
C PRO A 710 98.68 -135.93 -59.21
N PHE A 711 99.97 -135.60 -59.27
CA PHE A 711 100.72 -135.46 -60.52
C PHE A 711 101.38 -136.81 -60.88
N VAL A 712 100.92 -137.45 -61.95
CA VAL A 712 101.39 -138.80 -62.36
C VAL A 712 101.56 -138.83 -63.88
N PRO A 713 102.81 -138.92 -64.41
CA PRO A 713 103.09 -138.91 -65.85
C PRO A 713 102.23 -139.90 -66.64
N GLY A 714 101.70 -139.43 -67.76
CA GLY A 714 100.88 -140.23 -68.68
C GLY A 714 99.57 -140.78 -68.11
N LYS A 715 99.10 -140.32 -66.94
CA LYS A 715 97.78 -140.68 -66.40
C LYS A 715 96.83 -139.49 -66.33
N LEU A 716 95.56 -139.80 -66.11
CA LEU A 716 94.52 -138.89 -65.63
C LEU A 716 94.26 -139.27 -64.18
N THR A 717 94.37 -138.32 -63.26
CA THR A 717 94.10 -138.51 -61.84
C THR A 717 92.87 -137.71 -61.42
N MET A 718 92.25 -138.10 -60.31
CA MET A 718 91.08 -137.43 -59.74
C MET A 718 91.26 -137.31 -58.22
N ALA A 719 90.83 -136.20 -57.66
CA ALA A 719 90.61 -136.00 -56.23
C ALA A 719 89.17 -135.51 -56.01
N VAL A 720 88.59 -135.87 -54.86
CA VAL A 720 87.25 -135.44 -54.44
C VAL A 720 87.39 -134.92 -53.01
N GLY A 721 87.05 -133.66 -52.78
CA GLY A 721 87.02 -133.03 -51.47
C GLY A 721 85.59 -132.68 -51.05
N ALA A 722 85.41 -132.49 -49.74
CA ALA A 722 84.19 -131.98 -49.15
C ALA A 722 84.54 -131.00 -48.03
N ALA A 723 83.70 -129.98 -47.83
CA ALA A 723 83.92 -128.94 -46.83
C ALA A 723 82.59 -128.49 -46.21
N TYR A 724 82.69 -127.85 -45.05
CA TYR A 724 81.57 -127.29 -44.30
C TYR A 724 82.00 -125.97 -43.67
N TYR A 725 81.18 -124.93 -43.81
CA TYR A 725 81.44 -123.61 -43.25
C TYR A 725 80.14 -122.85 -43.01
N ASN A 726 79.95 -122.38 -41.78
CA ASN A 726 78.80 -121.54 -41.36
C ASN A 726 77.45 -122.12 -41.82
N ASP A 727 77.17 -123.34 -41.35
CA ASP A 727 76.02 -124.21 -41.67
C ASP A 727 75.77 -124.55 -43.15
N GLN A 728 76.68 -124.17 -44.06
CA GLN A 728 76.64 -124.54 -45.46
C GLN A 728 77.70 -125.61 -45.80
N SER A 729 77.30 -126.68 -46.46
CA SER A 729 78.16 -127.78 -46.90
C SER A 729 78.54 -127.64 -48.38
N ALA A 730 79.62 -128.30 -48.81
CA ALA A 730 80.00 -128.35 -50.22
C ALA A 730 80.80 -129.60 -50.58
N VAL A 731 80.74 -129.98 -51.86
CA VAL A 731 81.52 -131.07 -52.44
C VAL A 731 82.20 -130.58 -53.72
N GLY A 732 83.46 -130.96 -53.93
CA GLY A 732 84.27 -130.57 -55.08
C GLY A 732 85.01 -131.74 -55.70
N VAL A 733 85.02 -131.81 -57.03
CA VAL A 733 85.78 -132.81 -57.80
C VAL A 733 86.85 -132.10 -58.61
N THR A 734 88.07 -132.62 -58.62
CA THR A 734 89.19 -132.11 -59.42
C THR A 734 89.85 -133.24 -60.19
N PHE A 735 90.03 -133.04 -61.49
CA PHE A 735 90.76 -133.93 -62.40
C PHE A 735 92.10 -133.29 -62.80
N ARG A 736 93.14 -134.10 -63.00
CA ARG A 736 94.42 -133.66 -63.55
C ARG A 736 94.93 -134.62 -64.62
N ARG A 737 95.04 -134.17 -65.86
CA ARG A 737 95.73 -134.89 -66.94
C ARG A 737 97.18 -134.45 -66.94
N THR A 738 98.10 -135.38 -66.72
CA THR A 738 99.55 -135.14 -66.87
C THR A 738 100.00 -135.67 -68.23
N ALA A 739 100.89 -134.94 -68.90
CA ALA A 739 101.50 -135.35 -70.16
C ALA A 739 102.31 -136.63 -70.00
N ASP A 740 102.46 -137.38 -71.09
CA ASP A 740 103.16 -138.68 -71.07
C ASP A 740 104.68 -138.53 -70.87
N ASN A 741 105.24 -137.36 -71.20
CA ASN A 741 106.62 -136.97 -70.88
C ASN A 741 106.80 -136.41 -69.45
N GLY A 742 105.72 -136.33 -68.65
CA GLY A 742 105.74 -135.84 -67.27
C GLY A 742 106.04 -134.35 -67.08
N ARG A 743 106.23 -133.54 -68.13
CA ARG A 743 106.67 -132.13 -67.99
C ARG A 743 105.55 -131.11 -67.81
N TRP A 744 104.29 -131.44 -68.12
CA TRP A 744 103.15 -130.55 -67.85
C TRP A 744 101.88 -131.31 -67.47
N SER A 745 100.96 -130.60 -66.82
CA SER A 745 99.61 -131.09 -66.50
C SER A 745 98.55 -130.00 -66.62
N LEU A 746 97.35 -130.39 -67.05
CA LEU A 746 96.14 -129.58 -66.96
C LEU A 746 95.30 -130.08 -65.79
N THR A 747 94.98 -129.18 -64.85
CA THR A 747 94.09 -129.42 -63.71
C THR A 747 92.77 -128.68 -63.96
N THR A 748 91.65 -129.35 -63.72
CA THR A 748 90.30 -128.74 -63.80
C THR A 748 89.46 -129.26 -62.64
N GLY A 749 88.61 -128.44 -62.05
CA GLY A 749 87.73 -128.88 -60.97
C GLY A 749 86.49 -128.02 -60.82
N ALA A 750 85.44 -128.61 -60.29
CA ALA A 750 84.15 -127.96 -60.05
C ALA A 750 83.60 -128.36 -58.68
N ALA A 751 83.02 -127.41 -57.96
CA ALA A 751 82.40 -127.62 -56.66
C ALA A 751 81.05 -126.90 -56.55
N MET A 752 80.18 -127.43 -55.70
CA MET A 752 78.88 -126.84 -55.39
C MET A 752 78.66 -126.83 -53.89
N GLY A 753 78.18 -125.71 -53.37
CA GLY A 753 77.68 -125.57 -52.00
C GLY A 753 76.19 -125.85 -51.88
N SER A 754 75.70 -126.08 -50.66
CA SER A 754 74.31 -126.42 -50.32
C SER A 754 73.25 -125.43 -50.79
N GLN A 755 73.61 -124.15 -50.98
CA GLN A 755 72.73 -123.12 -51.59
C GLN A 755 72.57 -123.27 -53.12
N GLY A 756 73.22 -124.26 -53.75
CA GLY A 756 72.90 -124.88 -55.05
C GLY A 756 73.07 -124.06 -56.34
N ASN A 757 72.96 -122.73 -56.27
CA ASN A 757 72.61 -121.88 -57.42
C ASN A 757 73.80 -121.42 -58.29
N SER A 758 75.05 -121.76 -57.95
CA SER A 758 76.23 -121.46 -58.78
C SER A 758 77.36 -122.45 -58.50
N PRO A 759 77.79 -123.27 -59.47
CA PRO A 759 78.99 -124.09 -59.33
C PRO A 759 80.25 -123.22 -59.44
N LEU A 760 81.19 -123.39 -58.52
CA LEU A 760 82.51 -122.77 -58.59
C LEU A 760 83.43 -123.68 -59.43
N VAL A 761 83.91 -123.16 -60.56
CA VAL A 761 84.76 -123.90 -61.50
C VAL A 761 86.17 -123.28 -61.51
N ARG A 762 87.20 -124.12 -61.43
CA ARG A 762 88.60 -123.74 -61.58
C ARG A 762 89.27 -124.52 -62.70
N VAL A 763 90.18 -123.86 -63.42
CA VAL A 763 91.09 -124.49 -64.38
C VAL A 763 92.48 -123.91 -64.15
N GLY A 764 93.51 -124.76 -64.14
CA GLY A 764 94.89 -124.36 -63.91
C GLY A 764 95.88 -125.29 -64.61
N VAL A 765 96.86 -124.72 -65.29
CA VAL A 765 97.97 -125.45 -65.89
C VAL A 765 99.15 -125.46 -64.92
N SER A 766 99.89 -126.57 -64.86
CA SER A 766 101.15 -126.67 -64.12
C SER A 766 102.21 -127.27 -65.03
N THR A 767 103.38 -126.64 -65.13
CA THR A 767 104.52 -127.12 -65.92
C THR A 767 105.77 -127.20 -65.07
N VAL A 768 106.66 -128.12 -65.42
CA VAL A 768 108.02 -128.21 -64.89
C VAL A 768 108.95 -127.47 -65.85
N ILE A 769 109.91 -126.74 -65.29
CA ILE A 769 110.94 -125.97 -65.98
C ILE A 769 112.27 -126.34 -65.28
N ASP A 770 113.34 -126.52 -66.05
CA ASP A 770 114.71 -126.72 -65.52
C ASP A 770 115.45 -125.37 -65.40
#